data_AF-A0A2I1G1E9-F1
#
_entry.id   AF-A0A2I1G1E9-F1
#
_cell.length_a   1.000
_cell.length_b   1.000
_cell.length_c   1.000
_cell.angle_alpha   90.00
_cell.angle_beta   90.00
_cell.angle_gamma   90.00
#
_symmetry.space_group_name_H-M   'P 1'
#
loop_
_entity.id
_entity.type
_entity.pdbx_description
1 polymer ?
#
loop_
_entity_poly.entity_id
_entity_poly.type
_entity_poly.pdbx_seq_one_letter_code
_entity_poly.pdbx_strand_id
1 'polypeptide(L)'
;MSSNKKTSRTLKWKNILRKNPQDYLNEKEKISKIDLRKENIRNKLNVKSNLHGPLKIENFTKLKSIYLEKLKLTDLEIINCPQLTKIDLSELIKLKSLFVSNCSRLTKLDISHSQLTELTDLDVSNLIELNCSNTSIIRLSLNLCPNIIKLICSNNNNLNNLDISNCSKLVYLDCSNNSKLTSLDISNCPKDIKLIKPTDLKVIEKKEKTIEIKNILIIGCTGSGKSTLASVLTETEGFEESEYGVSKTKHFEKGVFEWKGTKYRVIDTTGVGSTGLSTKKVSSRIAEGIFSVSLSEGINQVLLVVGKNFTDEINTLRLFESDIFKCTTIVRTRFSNFKIRTECEKDKEKLCEESETNAKIIKSCKGIIYVDNPPINILEYDDDDDDKEIIIRINKGTRKKSRTILLGHLEKVCQEEVLHMEYDTSTNATGASQPPNSDTEITDDDNTDVDYSTDDENTRPDHFTSLPSLPQPITINHRELQPYHITKIAIKGLKFIKSDQQVIEHLKLNHGLLLDGQPSKQAIFVKNGELSISLYNGQPIVYTEINKSTELCINFPIAEVAYKGGLLKSFSKYDNNDESLYDLYGHFFTRKTLIGGKLFLKSPNLVTSTQMNMLKYYLFYVYNLVKCSIKVEFNNLFTLNLLPKIVTMDGEELNTHEEFYEWINNLYQKHQEKLVYIISYNNLIPISQLRNSKPDDSETCDERQPGIVDKEKLILEDWVGNAAYDNLICWTIDFNLFHGLMTNQNYEMEISKKIAMNFIKIPKVNLSDKFYLKMIRPSTKLEVGLISSNILPIKNLGSFPFIKTDGESYEGFDYILVKSERYEILLDIDNIKPTKEFEQVIEEALNSMKPLKDLQHIFNEYGHLFSRRIILGRSLKIILPNSSDNTFENVNDVDEILKSLNDLNVSYLLTQNGENVEIDNLSYWIEDMDDNLEVIEFDNIIPLYKILKEEQQKKIDNILDKFNDFQNSRVIMTGITDLKDLEYLKNEFKGDLVNVFHYKRINLESSLKNENYKVYGSIISENNAKLEEIYVNFGQYDVNGFYAIIKKLKVTNIDITKCYISWIIIGIPSQLSVFSPNNRELQVDYIKKSIKLQPNEFNYNTIDTCFTLYEGYTVFVHAHHSSTNEPKSIIKLVKWSHNSINFQISQDNLNDTSTDTEKDIIDVDLHVCIPLTSYKSLRIDNNKESECLLIGYILTRENFDRSIG
;
A
#
# COMPACT_ATOMS: atom_id res chain seq x y z
N MET A 1 -18.81 21.71 -39.06
CA MET A 1 -19.41 21.13 -37.83
C MET A 1 -18.39 20.19 -37.21
N SER A 2 -17.54 20.70 -36.31
CA SER A 2 -16.61 19.86 -35.54
C SER A 2 -17.39 19.21 -34.40
N SER A 3 -17.44 17.88 -34.39
CA SER A 3 -17.96 17.12 -33.26
C SER A 3 -17.01 17.32 -32.07
N ASN A 4 -17.38 18.17 -31.11
CA ASN A 4 -16.73 18.18 -29.79
C ASN A 4 -17.00 16.81 -29.15
N LYS A 5 -15.99 15.93 -29.15
CA LYS A 5 -16.01 14.70 -28.37
C LYS A 5 -16.05 15.09 -26.90
N LYS A 6 -17.20 14.93 -26.22
CA LYS A 6 -17.27 14.95 -24.75
C LYS A 6 -16.32 13.86 -24.23
N THR A 7 -15.32 14.25 -23.44
CA THR A 7 -14.43 13.32 -22.74
C THR A 7 -15.17 12.74 -21.54
N SER A 8 -15.59 11.48 -21.64
CA SER A 8 -16.16 10.70 -20.55
C SER A 8 -15.05 9.92 -19.83
N ARG A 9 -15.01 9.97 -18.50
CA ARG A 9 -14.14 9.12 -17.66
C ARG A 9 -15.02 8.22 -16.80
N THR A 10 -14.75 6.92 -16.83
CA THR A 10 -15.38 5.94 -15.96
C THR A 10 -14.42 5.58 -14.83
N LEU A 11 -14.86 5.75 -13.58
CA LEU A 11 -14.11 5.35 -12.37
C LEU A 11 -14.91 4.30 -11.59
N LYS A 12 -14.19 3.36 -10.98
CA LYS A 12 -14.78 2.33 -10.11
C LYS A 12 -14.75 2.80 -8.67
N TRP A 13 -15.92 2.84 -8.00
CA TRP A 13 -16.03 3.38 -6.63
C TRP A 13 -15.06 2.74 -5.61
N LYS A 14 -14.85 1.41 -5.67
CA LYS A 14 -13.92 0.72 -4.77
C LYS A 14 -12.45 1.04 -4.99
N ASN A 15 -12.08 1.55 -6.17
CA ASN A 15 -10.73 2.02 -6.43
C ASN A 15 -10.54 3.44 -5.88
N ILE A 16 -11.58 4.29 -5.98
CA ILE A 16 -11.52 5.69 -5.51
C ILE A 16 -11.13 5.79 -4.04
N LEU A 17 -11.43 4.79 -3.20
CA LEU A 17 -10.94 4.75 -1.83
C LEU A 17 -9.54 4.14 -1.77
N ARG A 18 -8.54 4.86 -1.21
CA ARG A 18 -7.22 4.26 -0.91
C ARG A 18 -7.41 2.95 -0.14
N LYS A 19 -6.75 1.86 -0.59
CA LYS A 19 -6.82 0.54 0.07
C LYS A 19 -6.54 0.69 1.58
N ASN A 20 -7.47 0.15 2.36
CA ASN A 20 -7.55 0.10 3.83
C ASN A 20 -7.84 1.43 4.58
N PRO A 21 -9.12 1.72 4.90
CA PRO A 21 -9.51 2.76 5.85
C PRO A 21 -9.04 2.50 7.30
N GLN A 22 -8.43 1.34 7.58
CA GLN A 22 -7.85 1.04 8.89
C GLN A 22 -6.62 1.89 9.20
N ASP A 23 -5.94 2.42 8.19
CA ASP A 23 -4.71 3.23 8.36
C ASP A 23 -4.97 4.62 8.97
N TYR A 24 -6.23 4.99 9.24
CA TYR A 24 -6.62 6.35 9.67
C TYR A 24 -7.50 6.42 10.93
N LEU A 25 -7.69 5.31 11.68
CA LEU A 25 -8.56 5.30 12.86
C LEU A 25 -7.78 5.06 14.16
N ASN A 26 -7.44 6.16 14.83
CA ASN A 26 -7.19 6.21 16.27
C ASN A 26 -8.37 6.93 16.95
N GLU A 27 -9.53 6.27 17.07
CA GLU A 27 -10.55 6.69 18.04
C GLU A 27 -11.10 5.47 18.78
N LYS A 28 -10.90 5.48 20.10
CA LYS A 28 -11.42 4.49 21.05
C LYS A 28 -12.94 4.61 21.14
N GLU A 29 -13.69 3.67 20.59
CA GLU A 29 -15.10 3.49 20.94
C GLU A 29 -15.26 2.36 21.98
N LYS A 30 -15.58 2.76 23.22
CA LYS A 30 -16.13 1.87 24.25
C LYS A 30 -17.57 1.51 23.85
N ILE A 31 -17.76 0.35 23.24
CA ILE A 31 -19.05 -0.33 23.20
C ILE A 31 -18.85 -1.65 23.94
N SER A 32 -19.63 -1.91 24.99
CA SER A 32 -19.71 -3.21 25.65
C SER A 32 -20.24 -4.25 24.65
N LYS A 33 -19.35 -4.90 23.89
CA LYS A 33 -19.68 -5.85 22.83
C LYS A 33 -19.61 -7.29 23.34
N ILE A 34 -20.60 -8.09 22.96
CA ILE A 34 -20.50 -9.55 22.92
C ILE A 34 -19.87 -9.88 21.57
N ASP A 35 -18.60 -10.30 21.60
CA ASP A 35 -17.83 -10.63 20.40
C ASP A 35 -17.90 -12.16 20.17
N LEU A 36 -18.54 -12.59 19.08
CA LEU A 36 -18.77 -14.00 18.75
C LEU A 36 -17.52 -14.72 18.19
N ARG A 37 -16.31 -14.13 18.32
CA ARG A 37 -15.03 -14.74 17.88
C ARG A 37 -14.72 -16.13 18.45
N LYS A 38 -15.50 -16.60 19.43
CA LYS A 38 -15.29 -17.88 20.14
C LYS A 38 -15.95 -19.10 19.51
N GLU A 39 -16.79 -18.95 18.48
CA GLU A 39 -17.43 -20.11 17.85
C GLU A 39 -16.85 -20.40 16.46
N ASN A 40 -16.34 -21.63 16.30
CA ASN A 40 -15.75 -22.16 15.08
C ASN A 40 -16.85 -22.48 14.04
N ILE A 41 -17.55 -21.45 13.57
CA ILE A 41 -18.75 -21.60 12.73
C ILE A 41 -18.32 -21.79 11.28
N ARG A 42 -18.32 -23.05 10.84
CA ARG A 42 -17.88 -23.42 9.49
C ARG A 42 -18.85 -22.99 8.38
N ASN A 43 -20.17 -22.83 8.63
CA ASN A 43 -21.16 -22.54 7.57
C ASN A 43 -22.42 -21.74 7.97
N LYS A 44 -22.98 -21.90 9.19
CA LYS A 44 -24.26 -21.29 9.61
C LYS A 44 -24.22 -20.84 11.07
N LEU A 45 -24.56 -19.57 11.32
CA LEU A 45 -24.71 -19.01 12.67
C LEU A 45 -26.19 -19.03 13.04
N ASN A 46 -26.55 -19.80 14.07
CA ASN A 46 -27.88 -19.83 14.64
C ASN A 46 -27.77 -19.51 16.13
N VAL A 47 -28.27 -18.35 16.53
CA VAL A 47 -28.22 -17.91 17.92
C VAL A 47 -29.64 -17.84 18.45
N LYS A 48 -29.97 -18.76 19.35
CA LYS A 48 -31.24 -18.80 20.10
C LYS A 48 -30.94 -18.56 21.57
N SER A 49 -30.72 -17.31 21.98
CA SER A 49 -30.40 -16.95 23.37
C SER A 49 -31.04 -15.61 23.76
N ASN A 50 -31.14 -15.31 25.06
CA ASN A 50 -31.65 -14.02 25.55
C ASN A 50 -30.59 -12.90 25.46
N LEU A 51 -29.90 -12.77 24.32
CA LEU A 51 -28.92 -11.70 24.10
C LEU A 51 -29.59 -10.33 24.07
N HIS A 52 -28.97 -9.36 24.74
CA HIS A 52 -29.44 -7.99 24.93
C HIS A 52 -28.31 -7.02 24.56
N GLY A 53 -28.63 -5.91 23.89
CA GLY A 53 -27.66 -4.85 23.54
C GLY A 53 -27.12 -4.91 22.09
N PRO A 54 -25.99 -4.25 21.79
CA PRO A 54 -25.39 -4.21 20.46
C PRO A 54 -24.58 -5.49 20.14
N LEU A 55 -24.68 -5.99 18.92
CA LEU A 55 -23.95 -7.17 18.42
C LEU A 55 -23.10 -6.81 17.20
N LYS A 56 -21.86 -7.32 17.15
CA LYS A 56 -20.97 -7.21 15.97
C LYS A 56 -20.59 -8.60 15.48
N ILE A 57 -20.80 -8.85 14.20
CA ILE A 57 -20.37 -10.04 13.45
C ILE A 57 -19.36 -9.56 12.42
N GLU A 58 -18.08 -9.88 12.59
CA GLU A 58 -17.01 -9.39 11.70
C GLU A 58 -16.05 -10.51 11.32
N ASN A 59 -15.57 -10.51 10.07
CA ASN A 59 -14.50 -11.39 9.55
C ASN A 59 -14.83 -12.90 9.48
N PHE A 60 -16.10 -13.28 9.43
CA PHE A 60 -16.49 -14.67 9.21
C PHE A 60 -16.40 -15.03 7.71
N THR A 61 -15.21 -15.38 7.25
CA THR A 61 -14.90 -15.62 5.83
C THR A 61 -15.59 -16.84 5.22
N LYS A 62 -16.04 -17.81 6.03
CA LYS A 62 -16.72 -19.04 5.58
C LYS A 62 -18.25 -19.05 5.82
N LEU A 63 -18.79 -18.07 6.55
CA LEU A 63 -20.19 -18.04 6.97
C LEU A 63 -21.14 -17.81 5.78
N LYS A 64 -22.11 -18.71 5.56
CA LYS A 64 -23.05 -18.66 4.42
C LYS A 64 -24.44 -18.13 4.77
N SER A 65 -24.87 -18.29 6.02
CA SER A 65 -26.19 -17.83 6.45
C SER A 65 -26.23 -17.45 7.92
N ILE A 66 -26.98 -16.39 8.24
CA ILE A 66 -27.24 -15.92 9.60
C ILE A 66 -28.74 -16.01 9.87
N TYR A 67 -29.10 -16.68 10.96
CA TYR A 67 -30.45 -16.74 11.50
C TYR A 67 -30.41 -16.33 12.97
N LEU A 68 -31.04 -15.19 13.31
CA LEU A 68 -31.08 -14.66 14.67
C LEU A 68 -32.55 -14.62 15.13
N GLU A 69 -32.90 -15.48 16.07
CA GLU A 69 -34.27 -15.63 16.55
C GLU A 69 -34.40 -15.17 18.00
N LYS A 70 -35.45 -14.40 18.31
CA LYS A 70 -35.85 -14.03 19.69
C LYS A 70 -34.81 -13.25 20.51
N LEU A 71 -33.85 -12.60 19.85
CA LEU A 71 -32.86 -11.74 20.53
C LEU A 71 -33.45 -10.33 20.77
N LYS A 72 -33.07 -9.66 21.88
CA LYS A 72 -33.44 -8.25 22.13
C LYS A 72 -32.27 -7.32 21.79
N LEU A 73 -31.74 -7.44 20.57
CA LEU A 73 -30.66 -6.59 20.09
C LEU A 73 -31.18 -5.17 19.78
N THR A 74 -30.38 -4.16 20.10
CA THR A 74 -30.66 -2.76 19.70
C THR A 74 -29.91 -2.37 18.43
N ASP A 75 -28.70 -2.89 18.25
CA ASP A 75 -27.81 -2.55 17.14
C ASP A 75 -27.11 -3.82 16.62
N LEU A 76 -26.99 -3.95 15.30
CA LEU A 76 -26.32 -5.09 14.66
C LEU A 76 -25.37 -4.60 13.56
N GLU A 77 -24.10 -4.99 13.65
CA GLU A 77 -23.09 -4.71 12.62
C GLU A 77 -22.59 -6.03 12.03
N ILE A 78 -22.72 -6.22 10.71
CA ILE A 78 -22.23 -7.38 9.97
C ILE A 78 -21.20 -6.90 8.94
N ILE A 79 -19.94 -7.32 9.10
CA ILE A 79 -18.81 -6.77 8.36
C ILE A 79 -17.92 -7.91 7.83
N ASN A 80 -17.50 -7.82 6.57
CA ASN A 80 -16.49 -8.72 5.99
C ASN A 80 -16.83 -10.22 6.11
N CYS A 81 -18.06 -10.56 5.71
CA CYS A 81 -18.53 -11.95 5.62
C CYS A 81 -18.74 -12.29 4.12
N PRO A 82 -17.67 -12.47 3.32
CA PRO A 82 -17.76 -12.55 1.86
C PRO A 82 -18.60 -13.72 1.34
N GLN A 83 -18.69 -14.83 2.08
CA GLN A 83 -19.46 -16.02 1.68
C GLN A 83 -20.93 -15.98 2.10
N LEU A 84 -21.37 -14.91 2.79
CA LEU A 84 -22.71 -14.80 3.35
C LEU A 84 -23.74 -14.56 2.23
N THR A 85 -24.72 -15.46 2.10
CA THR A 85 -25.71 -15.47 1.01
C THR A 85 -27.11 -15.03 1.43
N LYS A 86 -27.48 -15.31 2.69
CA LYS A 86 -28.80 -15.03 3.26
C LYS A 86 -28.68 -14.56 4.71
N ILE A 87 -29.42 -13.51 5.05
CA ILE A 87 -29.59 -13.03 6.42
C ILE A 87 -31.09 -12.93 6.69
N ASP A 88 -31.54 -13.54 7.79
CA ASP A 88 -32.90 -13.44 8.30
C ASP A 88 -32.89 -12.83 9.71
N LEU A 89 -33.45 -11.63 9.82
CA LEU A 89 -33.57 -10.83 11.06
C LEU A 89 -35.04 -10.52 11.40
N SER A 90 -36.00 -11.21 10.76
CA SER A 90 -37.44 -10.95 10.89
C SER A 90 -37.97 -11.07 12.33
N GLU A 91 -37.32 -11.89 13.14
CA GLU A 91 -37.66 -12.11 14.56
C GLU A 91 -36.98 -11.09 15.51
N LEU A 92 -36.20 -10.14 15.00
CA LEU A 92 -35.48 -9.12 15.78
C LEU A 92 -36.32 -7.85 15.99
N ILE A 93 -37.43 -8.00 16.71
CA ILE A 93 -38.43 -6.94 16.90
C ILE A 93 -37.93 -5.66 17.60
N LYS A 94 -36.76 -5.69 18.27
CA LYS A 94 -36.20 -4.52 18.99
C LYS A 94 -35.02 -3.84 18.28
N LEU A 95 -34.62 -4.35 17.11
CA LEU A 95 -33.48 -3.83 16.38
C LEU A 95 -33.76 -2.40 15.89
N LYS A 96 -32.91 -1.44 16.26
CA LYS A 96 -33.02 -0.02 15.92
C LYS A 96 -32.00 0.44 14.88
N SER A 97 -30.87 -0.25 14.78
CA SER A 97 -29.78 0.04 13.83
C SER A 97 -29.20 -1.24 13.20
N LEU A 98 -28.95 -1.20 11.89
CA LEU A 98 -28.31 -2.29 11.13
C LEU A 98 -27.26 -1.73 10.17
N PHE A 99 -26.02 -2.22 10.26
CA PHE A 99 -24.95 -1.91 9.33
C PHE A 99 -24.44 -3.21 8.69
N VAL A 100 -24.52 -3.33 7.36
CA VAL A 100 -24.02 -4.51 6.61
C VAL A 100 -23.06 -4.05 5.54
N SER A 101 -21.81 -4.53 5.59
CA SER A 101 -20.77 -4.17 4.62
C SER A 101 -19.87 -5.35 4.27
N ASN A 102 -19.28 -5.33 3.07
CA ASN A 102 -18.38 -6.38 2.57
C ASN A 102 -18.96 -7.81 2.65
N CYS A 103 -20.28 -7.95 2.48
CA CYS A 103 -20.97 -9.24 2.39
C CYS A 103 -21.29 -9.54 0.92
N SER A 104 -20.25 -9.85 0.16
CA SER A 104 -20.31 -9.75 -1.30
C SER A 104 -21.19 -10.78 -2.00
N ARG A 105 -21.54 -11.90 -1.35
CA ARG A 105 -22.48 -12.91 -1.88
C ARG A 105 -23.91 -12.75 -1.34
N LEU A 106 -24.22 -11.71 -0.58
CA LEU A 106 -25.54 -11.55 0.04
C LEU A 106 -26.58 -11.24 -1.05
N THR A 107 -27.52 -12.16 -1.24
CA THR A 107 -28.58 -12.04 -2.27
C THR A 107 -29.95 -11.79 -1.68
N LYS A 108 -30.20 -12.18 -0.41
CA LYS A 108 -31.47 -12.00 0.27
C LYS A 108 -31.27 -11.46 1.68
N LEU A 109 -32.00 -10.39 2.01
CA LEU A 109 -32.04 -9.78 3.33
C LEU A 109 -33.50 -9.60 3.76
N ASP A 110 -33.90 -10.28 4.83
CA ASP A 110 -35.19 -10.05 5.47
C ASP A 110 -34.98 -9.38 6.84
N ILE A 111 -35.59 -8.20 6.98
CA ILE A 111 -35.59 -7.38 8.21
C ILE A 111 -37.01 -6.94 8.57
N SER A 112 -38.02 -7.66 8.07
CA SER A 112 -39.42 -7.36 8.35
C SER A 112 -39.70 -7.39 9.86
N HIS A 113 -40.71 -6.65 10.31
CA HIS A 113 -41.12 -6.59 11.73
C HIS A 113 -40.08 -6.04 12.72
N SER A 114 -38.96 -5.49 12.25
CA SER A 114 -37.97 -4.81 13.09
C SER A 114 -38.36 -3.37 13.44
N GLN A 115 -37.87 -2.83 14.56
CA GLN A 115 -38.05 -1.42 14.96
C GLN A 115 -37.02 -0.47 14.30
N LEU A 116 -36.48 -0.85 13.15
CA LEU A 116 -35.51 -0.05 12.42
C LEU A 116 -36.14 1.29 12.05
N THR A 117 -35.49 2.38 12.46
CA THR A 117 -35.91 3.75 12.10
C THR A 117 -35.23 4.25 10.83
N GLU A 118 -34.07 3.66 10.50
CA GLU A 118 -33.24 4.00 9.34
C GLU A 118 -32.56 2.72 8.79
N LEU A 119 -32.41 2.64 7.47
CA LEU A 119 -31.70 1.57 6.75
C LEU A 119 -30.87 2.18 5.60
N THR A 120 -29.82 2.93 5.97
CA THR A 120 -28.95 3.70 5.03
C THR A 120 -27.53 3.14 4.95
N ASP A 121 -27.34 1.95 5.50
CA ASP A 121 -26.04 1.44 5.93
C ASP A 121 -25.82 0.03 5.33
N LEU A 122 -26.31 -0.17 4.10
CA LEU A 122 -26.25 -1.42 3.34
C LEU A 122 -25.31 -1.30 2.13
N ASP A 123 -24.05 -1.72 2.30
CA ASP A 123 -23.08 -1.87 1.21
C ASP A 123 -23.06 -3.32 0.70
N VAL A 124 -24.12 -3.70 -0.02
CA VAL A 124 -24.37 -5.07 -0.51
C VAL A 124 -24.83 -5.09 -1.98
N SER A 125 -23.90 -4.82 -2.89
CA SER A 125 -24.17 -4.69 -4.33
C SER A 125 -24.87 -5.87 -5.03
N ASN A 126 -24.84 -7.07 -4.45
CA ASN A 126 -25.42 -8.28 -5.03
C ASN A 126 -26.79 -8.64 -4.43
N LEU A 127 -27.38 -7.76 -3.62
CA LEU A 127 -28.70 -7.97 -3.06
C LEU A 127 -29.75 -8.02 -4.17
N ILE A 128 -30.49 -9.14 -4.25
CA ILE A 128 -31.55 -9.40 -5.24
C ILE A 128 -32.93 -9.12 -4.63
N GLU A 129 -33.11 -9.47 -3.35
CA GLU A 129 -34.38 -9.37 -2.63
C GLU A 129 -34.18 -8.70 -1.26
N LEU A 130 -34.96 -7.65 -1.00
CA LEU A 130 -35.06 -6.97 0.29
C LEU A 130 -36.51 -6.96 0.77
N ASN A 131 -36.73 -7.46 1.97
CA ASN A 131 -37.99 -7.30 2.69
C ASN A 131 -37.76 -6.44 3.95
N CYS A 132 -38.31 -5.23 3.94
CA CYS A 132 -38.32 -4.29 5.05
C CYS A 132 -39.75 -3.82 5.38
N SER A 133 -40.71 -4.73 5.24
CA SER A 133 -42.11 -4.47 5.62
C SER A 133 -42.30 -4.41 7.14
N ASN A 134 -43.32 -3.67 7.58
CA ASN A 134 -43.70 -3.56 8.99
C ASN A 134 -42.55 -3.05 9.89
N THR A 135 -41.78 -2.07 9.42
CA THR A 135 -40.71 -1.41 10.20
C THR A 135 -41.08 0.04 10.56
N SER A 136 -40.14 0.78 11.14
CA SER A 136 -40.29 2.21 11.47
C SER A 136 -39.46 3.13 10.56
N ILE A 137 -39.03 2.64 9.40
CA ILE A 137 -38.12 3.36 8.50
C ILE A 137 -38.76 4.68 8.03
N ILE A 138 -38.04 5.79 8.20
CA ILE A 138 -38.47 7.13 7.75
C ILE A 138 -38.00 7.40 6.31
N ARG A 139 -36.76 7.00 5.99
CA ARG A 139 -36.13 7.17 4.68
C ARG A 139 -35.42 5.88 4.27
N LEU A 140 -35.62 5.43 3.02
CA LEU A 140 -34.97 4.25 2.46
C LEU A 140 -34.23 4.60 1.16
N SER A 141 -32.92 4.36 1.12
CA SER A 141 -32.06 4.54 -0.06
C SER A 141 -31.48 3.18 -0.47
N LEU A 142 -31.64 2.81 -1.74
CA LEU A 142 -31.10 1.56 -2.30
C LEU A 142 -30.07 1.81 -3.39
N ASN A 143 -29.42 2.98 -3.36
CA ASN A 143 -28.46 3.40 -4.38
C ASN A 143 -27.20 2.51 -4.43
N LEU A 144 -26.86 1.80 -3.34
CA LEU A 144 -25.76 0.82 -3.29
C LEU A 144 -26.18 -0.63 -3.62
N CYS A 145 -27.44 -0.85 -3.99
CA CYS A 145 -28.02 -2.16 -4.30
C CYS A 145 -28.47 -2.27 -5.78
N PRO A 146 -27.59 -2.07 -6.77
CA PRO A 146 -27.98 -1.96 -8.20
C PRO A 146 -28.57 -3.24 -8.79
N ASN A 147 -28.38 -4.40 -8.14
CA ASN A 147 -28.86 -5.70 -8.62
C ASN A 147 -30.23 -6.10 -8.03
N ILE A 148 -30.89 -5.23 -7.26
CA ILE A 148 -32.16 -5.58 -6.64
C ILE A 148 -33.25 -5.80 -7.70
N ILE A 149 -33.95 -6.93 -7.59
CA ILE A 149 -35.04 -7.35 -8.48
C ILE A 149 -36.38 -7.21 -7.76
N LYS A 150 -36.40 -7.43 -6.43
CA LYS A 150 -37.63 -7.43 -5.62
C LYS A 150 -37.44 -6.61 -4.34
N LEU A 151 -38.31 -5.62 -4.15
CA LEU A 151 -38.38 -4.79 -2.94
C LEU A 151 -39.78 -4.87 -2.33
N ILE A 152 -39.84 -5.23 -1.05
CA ILE A 152 -41.06 -5.16 -0.23
C ILE A 152 -40.79 -4.19 0.92
N CYS A 153 -41.45 -3.04 0.89
CA CYS A 153 -41.35 -1.99 1.92
C CYS A 153 -42.75 -1.51 2.37
N SER A 154 -43.73 -2.40 2.38
CA SER A 154 -45.11 -2.11 2.78
C SER A 154 -45.30 -1.95 4.29
N ASN A 155 -46.39 -1.29 4.69
CA ASN A 155 -46.77 -1.05 6.09
C ASN A 155 -45.74 -0.26 6.92
N ASN A 156 -45.02 0.68 6.30
CA ASN A 156 -44.11 1.60 6.97
C ASN A 156 -44.76 2.99 7.10
N ASN A 157 -45.47 3.21 8.22
CA ASN A 157 -46.28 4.43 8.45
C ASN A 157 -45.49 5.75 8.46
N ASN A 158 -44.18 5.70 8.65
CA ASN A 158 -43.32 6.88 8.70
C ASN A 158 -42.49 7.12 7.43
N LEU A 159 -42.53 6.20 6.46
CA LEU A 159 -41.73 6.30 5.24
C LEU A 159 -42.20 7.49 4.41
N ASN A 160 -41.39 8.53 4.32
CA ASN A 160 -41.67 9.74 3.52
C ASN A 160 -40.76 9.88 2.30
N ASN A 161 -39.69 9.09 2.22
CA ASN A 161 -38.74 9.12 1.12
C ASN A 161 -38.26 7.69 0.78
N LEU A 162 -38.39 7.34 -0.51
CA LEU A 162 -37.89 6.09 -1.08
C LEU A 162 -37.05 6.44 -2.32
N ASP A 163 -35.73 6.31 -2.23
CA ASP A 163 -34.80 6.53 -3.34
C ASP A 163 -34.36 5.19 -3.96
N ILE A 164 -34.87 4.95 -5.17
CA ILE A 164 -34.60 3.75 -6.01
C ILE A 164 -33.88 4.13 -7.31
N SER A 165 -33.20 5.28 -7.34
CA SER A 165 -32.60 5.84 -8.55
C SER A 165 -31.60 4.91 -9.25
N ASN A 166 -30.88 4.06 -8.51
CA ASN A 166 -29.92 3.09 -9.08
C ASN A 166 -30.49 1.66 -9.27
N CYS A 167 -31.79 1.43 -9.02
CA CYS A 167 -32.41 0.11 -9.04
C CYS A 167 -32.92 -0.29 -10.45
N SER A 168 -32.00 -0.30 -11.43
CA SER A 168 -32.34 -0.52 -12.85
C SER A 168 -32.85 -1.93 -13.20
N LYS A 169 -32.69 -2.91 -12.30
CA LYS A 169 -33.16 -4.29 -12.44
C LYS A 169 -34.44 -4.59 -11.65
N LEU A 170 -35.04 -3.60 -11.00
CA LEU A 170 -36.20 -3.80 -10.12
C LEU A 170 -37.44 -4.18 -10.93
N VAL A 171 -37.94 -5.41 -10.74
CA VAL A 171 -39.12 -5.95 -11.43
C VAL A 171 -40.37 -5.91 -10.54
N TYR A 172 -40.19 -5.95 -9.22
CA TYR A 172 -41.29 -5.95 -8.25
C TYR A 172 -41.05 -4.94 -7.13
N LEU A 173 -42.01 -4.04 -6.94
CA LEU A 173 -42.04 -3.07 -5.85
C LEU A 173 -43.39 -3.08 -5.14
N ASP A 174 -43.40 -3.48 -3.87
CA ASP A 174 -44.54 -3.29 -2.98
C ASP A 174 -44.22 -2.21 -1.93
N CYS A 175 -44.80 -1.04 -2.11
CA CYS A 175 -44.76 0.09 -1.17
C CYS A 175 -46.16 0.44 -0.63
N SER A 176 -47.08 -0.54 -0.64
CA SER A 176 -48.44 -0.36 -0.14
C SER A 176 -48.48 0.03 1.34
N ASN A 177 -49.57 0.69 1.75
CA ASN A 177 -49.80 1.11 3.14
C ASN A 177 -48.70 2.00 3.75
N ASN A 178 -48.09 2.87 2.92
CA ASN A 178 -47.13 3.90 3.35
C ASN A 178 -47.77 5.29 3.23
N SER A 179 -48.47 5.74 4.27
CA SER A 179 -49.32 6.94 4.23
C SER A 179 -48.57 8.27 4.08
N LYS A 180 -47.28 8.33 4.42
CA LYS A 180 -46.45 9.55 4.33
C LYS A 180 -45.64 9.67 3.03
N LEU A 181 -45.65 8.64 2.17
CA LEU A 181 -44.94 8.67 0.91
C LEU A 181 -45.79 9.40 -0.14
N THR A 182 -45.38 10.62 -0.52
CA THR A 182 -46.19 11.51 -1.39
C THR A 182 -45.84 11.40 -2.87
N SER A 183 -44.59 11.05 -3.19
CA SER A 183 -44.12 10.86 -4.56
C SER A 183 -43.09 9.75 -4.67
N LEU A 184 -43.06 9.08 -5.82
CA LEU A 184 -42.08 8.06 -6.16
C LEU A 184 -41.60 8.24 -7.60
N ASP A 185 -40.29 8.31 -7.80
CA ASP A 185 -39.66 8.34 -9.12
C ASP A 185 -39.25 6.94 -9.54
N ILE A 186 -39.86 6.44 -10.61
CA ILE A 186 -39.56 5.12 -11.22
C ILE A 186 -38.93 5.27 -12.61
N SER A 187 -38.49 6.47 -13.00
CA SER A 187 -37.98 6.75 -14.34
C SER A 187 -36.75 5.92 -14.75
N ASN A 188 -35.99 5.42 -13.76
CA ASN A 188 -34.83 4.54 -13.95
C ASN A 188 -35.16 3.04 -13.83
N CYS A 189 -36.38 2.68 -13.46
CA CYS A 189 -36.81 1.29 -13.41
C CYS A 189 -37.21 0.76 -14.81
N PRO A 190 -37.22 -0.58 -14.99
CA PRO A 190 -37.82 -1.21 -16.17
C PRO A 190 -39.27 -0.77 -16.38
N LYS A 191 -39.69 -0.61 -17.64
CA LYS A 191 -41.07 -0.21 -17.98
C LYS A 191 -42.13 -1.19 -17.46
N ASP A 192 -41.78 -2.47 -17.31
CA ASP A 192 -42.70 -3.55 -16.93
C ASP A 192 -42.72 -3.82 -15.41
N ILE A 193 -42.31 -2.85 -14.58
CA ILE A 193 -42.27 -3.02 -13.12
C ILE A 193 -43.68 -3.27 -12.55
N LYS A 194 -43.84 -4.35 -11.76
CA LYS A 194 -45.04 -4.60 -10.98
C LYS A 194 -45.02 -3.74 -9.71
N LEU A 195 -45.80 -2.66 -9.72
CA LEU A 195 -45.90 -1.69 -8.63
C LEU A 195 -47.20 -1.86 -7.84
N ILE A 196 -47.08 -2.18 -6.55
CA ILE A 196 -48.18 -2.11 -5.57
C ILE A 196 -47.95 -0.86 -4.72
N LYS A 197 -48.87 0.10 -4.77
CA LYS A 197 -48.71 1.43 -4.17
C LYS A 197 -49.95 1.92 -3.43
N PRO A 198 -49.84 2.91 -2.53
CA PRO A 198 -50.98 3.63 -1.97
C PRO A 198 -51.76 4.36 -3.08
N THR A 199 -53.07 4.55 -2.87
CA THR A 199 -53.98 5.19 -3.82
C THR A 199 -53.51 6.60 -4.22
N ASP A 200 -53.02 7.38 -3.26
CA ASP A 200 -52.69 8.81 -3.44
C ASP A 200 -51.22 9.09 -3.86
N LEU A 201 -50.41 8.04 -4.08
CA LEU A 201 -48.99 8.20 -4.42
C LEU A 201 -48.81 8.73 -5.86
N LYS A 202 -48.14 9.88 -6.01
CA LYS A 202 -47.73 10.45 -7.31
C LYS A 202 -46.52 9.71 -7.87
N VAL A 203 -46.67 9.10 -9.05
CA VAL A 203 -45.58 8.35 -9.71
C VAL A 203 -44.99 9.19 -10.85
N ILE A 204 -43.67 9.33 -10.89
CA ILE A 204 -42.92 10.00 -11.95
C ILE A 204 -42.33 8.92 -12.86
N GLU A 205 -42.72 8.96 -14.14
CA GLU A 205 -42.26 8.02 -15.18
C GLU A 205 -41.36 8.72 -16.21
N LYS A 206 -40.59 7.92 -16.95
CA LYS A 206 -39.59 8.39 -17.92
C LYS A 206 -40.24 9.19 -19.05
N LYS A 207 -40.09 10.52 -19.05
CA LYS A 207 -40.56 11.39 -20.14
C LYS A 207 -39.57 11.43 -21.29
N GLU A 208 -40.06 11.31 -22.53
CA GLU A 208 -39.31 11.51 -23.77
C GLU A 208 -38.94 12.99 -23.97
N LYS A 209 -37.90 13.43 -23.25
CA LYS A 209 -36.95 14.54 -23.51
C LYS A 209 -36.27 14.86 -22.18
N THR A 210 -35.09 14.29 -21.96
CA THR A 210 -34.25 14.61 -20.80
C THR A 210 -33.69 16.03 -20.97
N ILE A 211 -34.10 16.96 -20.10
CA ILE A 211 -33.37 18.20 -19.89
C ILE A 211 -32.03 17.79 -19.27
N GLU A 212 -30.91 18.11 -19.93
CA GLU A 212 -29.56 17.79 -19.42
C GLU A 212 -29.33 18.56 -18.11
N ILE A 213 -29.34 17.84 -16.97
CA ILE A 213 -29.07 18.39 -15.64
C ILE A 213 -27.59 18.17 -15.30
N LYS A 214 -26.93 19.19 -14.77
CA LYS A 214 -25.53 19.11 -14.34
C LYS A 214 -25.44 18.81 -12.84
N ASN A 215 -24.85 17.68 -12.48
CA ASN A 215 -24.73 17.25 -11.09
C ASN A 215 -23.44 17.77 -10.44
N ILE A 216 -23.59 18.38 -9.27
CA ILE A 216 -22.53 18.95 -8.45
C ILE A 216 -22.50 18.19 -7.12
N LEU A 217 -21.38 17.54 -6.81
CA LEU A 217 -21.15 16.86 -5.54
C LEU A 217 -20.39 17.77 -4.58
N ILE A 218 -20.88 17.95 -3.36
CA ILE A 218 -20.20 18.76 -2.33
C ILE A 218 -19.61 17.82 -1.27
N ILE A 219 -18.28 17.84 -1.11
CA ILE A 219 -17.55 17.05 -0.11
C ILE A 219 -16.68 17.95 0.78
N GLY A 220 -16.34 17.49 1.98
CA GLY A 220 -15.55 18.27 2.94
C GLY A 220 -15.77 17.86 4.39
N CYS A 221 -14.93 18.34 5.30
CA CYS A 221 -15.02 17.99 6.72
C CYS A 221 -16.29 18.53 7.39
N THR A 222 -16.68 17.95 8.52
CA THR A 222 -17.76 18.51 9.34
C THR A 222 -17.42 19.93 9.77
N GLY A 223 -18.41 20.83 9.71
CA GLY A 223 -18.20 22.24 10.06
C GLY A 223 -17.47 23.10 9.01
N SER A 224 -17.13 22.57 7.82
CA SER A 224 -16.49 23.37 6.74
C SER A 224 -17.45 24.28 5.97
N GLY A 225 -18.77 24.15 6.21
CA GLY A 225 -19.81 24.99 5.58
C GLY A 225 -20.44 24.40 4.31
N LYS A 226 -20.44 23.08 4.14
CA LYS A 226 -21.03 22.37 2.98
C LYS A 226 -22.51 22.67 2.77
N SER A 227 -23.35 22.44 3.79
CA SER A 227 -24.80 22.66 3.73
C SER A 227 -25.12 24.14 3.49
N THR A 228 -24.37 25.06 4.12
CA THR A 228 -24.46 26.49 3.82
C THR A 228 -24.13 26.79 2.36
N LEU A 229 -23.09 26.17 1.79
CA LEU A 229 -22.75 26.32 0.38
C LEU A 229 -23.87 25.77 -0.53
N ALA A 230 -24.49 24.65 -0.16
CA ALA A 230 -25.63 24.06 -0.87
C ALA A 230 -26.87 24.98 -0.84
N SER A 231 -27.21 25.55 0.32
CA SER A 231 -28.26 26.56 0.48
C SER A 231 -27.98 27.81 -0.37
N VAL A 232 -26.73 28.30 -0.38
CA VAL A 232 -26.32 29.45 -1.21
C VAL A 232 -26.41 29.13 -2.71
N LEU A 233 -26.09 27.91 -3.13
CA LEU A 233 -26.21 27.46 -4.53
C LEU A 233 -27.65 27.17 -4.96
N THR A 234 -28.55 26.85 -4.04
CA THR A 234 -29.95 26.55 -4.39
C THR A 234 -30.92 27.69 -4.12
N GLU A 235 -30.51 28.70 -3.33
CA GLU A 235 -31.41 29.73 -2.78
C GLU A 235 -32.55 29.11 -1.98
N THR A 236 -32.26 28.06 -1.21
CA THR A 236 -33.24 27.36 -0.35
C THR A 236 -32.74 27.26 1.08
N GLU A 237 -33.68 27.08 2.01
CA GLU A 237 -33.41 26.68 3.41
C GLU A 237 -33.54 25.15 3.58
N GLY A 238 -33.54 24.40 2.47
CA GLY A 238 -33.75 22.95 2.46
C GLY A 238 -32.58 22.14 2.98
N PHE A 239 -31.41 22.77 3.20
CA PHE A 239 -30.22 22.16 3.80
C PHE A 239 -30.02 22.72 5.20
N GLU A 240 -30.01 21.87 6.22
CA GLU A 240 -29.91 22.31 7.61
C GLU A 240 -28.53 22.93 7.92
N GLU A 241 -28.51 24.21 8.27
CA GLU A 241 -27.30 24.92 8.67
C GLU A 241 -27.11 24.91 10.21
N SER A 242 -25.86 24.85 10.68
CA SER A 242 -25.53 24.97 12.11
C SER A 242 -24.16 25.59 12.37
N GLU A 243 -24.06 26.33 13.47
CA GLU A 243 -22.78 26.85 13.97
C GLU A 243 -22.02 25.84 14.86
N TYR A 244 -22.71 24.80 15.34
CA TYR A 244 -22.13 23.76 16.19
C TYR A 244 -21.18 22.83 15.41
N GLY A 245 -20.12 22.35 16.05
CA GLY A 245 -19.12 21.44 15.48
C GLY A 245 -19.59 20.00 15.22
N VAL A 246 -20.86 19.70 15.50
CA VAL A 246 -21.50 18.40 15.26
C VAL A 246 -22.39 18.51 14.01
N SER A 247 -22.24 17.59 13.06
CA SER A 247 -23.02 17.61 11.83
C SER A 247 -24.51 17.36 12.12
N LYS A 248 -25.38 18.31 11.75
CA LYS A 248 -26.84 18.07 11.65
C LYS A 248 -27.18 17.18 10.46
N THR A 249 -26.47 17.38 9.34
CA THR A 249 -26.59 16.59 8.12
C THR A 249 -26.03 15.19 8.36
N LYS A 250 -26.93 14.23 8.59
CA LYS A 250 -26.58 12.81 8.73
C LYS A 250 -26.58 12.08 7.39
N HIS A 251 -27.51 12.44 6.49
CA HIS A 251 -27.71 11.80 5.18
C HIS A 251 -27.42 12.79 4.06
N PHE A 252 -27.21 12.32 2.83
CA PHE A 252 -27.05 13.22 1.70
C PHE A 252 -28.39 13.92 1.38
N GLU A 253 -28.31 15.16 0.90
CA GLU A 253 -29.47 15.96 0.51
C GLU A 253 -29.31 16.47 -0.92
N LYS A 254 -30.43 16.55 -1.65
CA LYS A 254 -30.47 16.97 -3.06
C LYS A 254 -31.25 18.27 -3.19
N GLY A 255 -30.70 19.22 -3.94
CA GLY A 255 -31.40 20.44 -4.33
C GLY A 255 -31.19 20.73 -5.82
N VAL A 256 -32.23 21.22 -6.50
CA VAL A 256 -32.18 21.57 -7.93
C VAL A 256 -32.36 23.06 -8.09
N PHE A 257 -31.56 23.68 -8.95
CA PHE A 257 -31.68 25.09 -9.30
C PHE A 257 -31.37 25.31 -10.79
N GLU A 258 -31.72 26.49 -11.31
CA GLU A 258 -31.46 26.86 -12.69
C GLU A 258 -30.63 28.15 -12.75
N TRP A 259 -29.61 28.16 -13.61
CA TRP A 259 -28.76 29.32 -13.85
C TRP A 259 -28.51 29.49 -15.34
N LYS A 260 -28.89 30.65 -15.89
CA LYS A 260 -28.78 31.00 -17.33
C LYS A 260 -29.29 29.88 -18.27
N GLY A 261 -30.42 29.26 -17.94
CA GLY A 261 -31.03 28.20 -18.73
C GLY A 261 -30.39 26.81 -18.58
N THR A 262 -29.36 26.66 -17.75
CA THR A 262 -28.78 25.35 -17.38
C THR A 262 -29.32 24.92 -16.03
N LYS A 263 -29.85 23.70 -15.94
CA LYS A 263 -30.29 23.10 -14.67
C LYS A 263 -29.12 22.42 -13.98
N TYR A 264 -29.03 22.63 -12.67
CA TYR A 264 -28.02 22.04 -11.81
C TYR A 264 -28.68 21.28 -10.66
N ARG A 265 -28.09 20.16 -10.28
CA ARG A 265 -28.44 19.41 -9.07
C ARG A 265 -27.25 19.45 -8.12
N VAL A 266 -27.45 19.93 -6.91
CA VAL A 266 -26.46 19.88 -5.83
C VAL A 266 -26.74 18.67 -4.96
N ILE A 267 -25.69 17.95 -4.60
CA ILE A 267 -25.71 16.80 -3.69
C ILE A 267 -24.80 17.18 -2.52
N ASP A 268 -25.41 17.53 -1.40
CA ASP A 268 -24.70 17.78 -0.13
C ASP A 268 -24.46 16.44 0.58
N THR A 269 -23.22 16.14 0.95
CA THR A 269 -22.87 14.87 1.60
C THR A 269 -22.54 15.05 3.08
N THR A 270 -22.65 13.97 3.84
CA THR A 270 -22.17 13.90 5.23
C THR A 270 -20.69 14.32 5.33
N GLY A 271 -20.34 15.09 6.37
CA GLY A 271 -18.98 15.54 6.61
C GLY A 271 -18.04 14.45 7.12
N VAL A 272 -16.75 14.58 6.78
CA VAL A 272 -15.68 13.72 7.31
C VAL A 272 -15.11 14.33 8.59
N GLY A 273 -14.89 13.52 9.64
CA GLY A 273 -14.48 13.97 10.97
C GLY A 273 -15.63 14.51 11.83
N SER A 274 -15.56 14.29 13.16
CA SER A 274 -16.47 14.77 14.22
C SER A 274 -17.98 14.45 14.15
N THR A 275 -18.39 13.38 13.45
CA THR A 275 -19.81 12.94 13.39
C THR A 275 -20.19 11.80 14.32
N GLY A 276 -19.26 11.24 15.11
CA GLY A 276 -19.51 9.98 15.84
C GLY A 276 -19.82 8.79 14.92
N LEU A 277 -19.48 8.90 13.63
CA LEU A 277 -19.62 7.85 12.62
C LEU A 277 -18.23 7.35 12.20
N SER A 278 -18.08 6.04 12.04
CA SER A 278 -16.84 5.46 11.54
C SER A 278 -16.55 5.88 10.09
N THR A 279 -15.27 5.93 9.70
CA THR A 279 -14.83 6.28 8.34
C THR A 279 -15.49 5.43 7.25
N LYS A 280 -15.81 4.16 7.57
CA LYS A 280 -16.56 3.25 6.68
C LYS A 280 -18.00 3.73 6.47
N LYS A 281 -18.71 4.12 7.53
CA LYS A 281 -20.09 4.68 7.44
C LYS A 281 -20.10 6.00 6.65
N VAL A 282 -19.14 6.89 6.90
CA VAL A 282 -19.00 8.15 6.14
C VAL A 282 -18.75 7.89 4.65
N SER A 283 -17.86 6.94 4.33
CA SER A 283 -17.57 6.56 2.94
C SER A 283 -18.82 5.99 2.25
N SER A 284 -19.57 5.12 2.93
CA SER A 284 -20.83 4.55 2.42
C SER A 284 -21.84 5.66 2.08
N ARG A 285 -22.01 6.65 2.96
CA ARG A 285 -22.96 7.77 2.74
C ARG A 285 -22.56 8.69 1.59
N ILE A 286 -21.26 8.91 1.39
CA ILE A 286 -20.77 9.64 0.21
C ILE A 286 -21.04 8.83 -1.06
N ALA A 287 -20.84 7.51 -1.03
CA ALA A 287 -21.19 6.60 -2.12
C ALA A 287 -22.68 6.69 -2.47
N GLU A 288 -23.55 6.68 -1.45
CA GLU A 288 -24.99 6.81 -1.66
C GLU A 288 -25.36 8.08 -2.40
N GLY A 289 -24.81 9.23 -1.99
CA GLY A 289 -25.05 10.51 -2.67
C GLY A 289 -24.57 10.50 -4.11
N ILE A 290 -23.47 9.83 -4.40
CA ILE A 290 -22.94 9.64 -5.75
C ILE A 290 -23.86 8.78 -6.62
N PHE A 291 -24.26 7.61 -6.12
CA PHE A 291 -25.11 6.65 -6.85
C PHE A 291 -26.59 7.04 -6.87
N SER A 292 -26.93 8.12 -6.16
CA SER A 292 -28.25 8.74 -6.21
C SER A 292 -28.56 9.45 -7.53
N VAL A 293 -27.56 9.57 -8.41
CA VAL A 293 -27.65 10.15 -9.75
C VAL A 293 -27.61 9.05 -10.81
N SER A 294 -28.42 9.18 -11.86
CA SER A 294 -28.43 8.24 -12.97
C SER A 294 -27.05 8.10 -13.63
N LEU A 295 -26.63 6.87 -13.94
CA LEU A 295 -25.39 6.56 -14.66
C LEU A 295 -25.24 7.37 -15.96
N SER A 296 -26.33 7.72 -16.63
CA SER A 296 -26.32 8.53 -17.86
C SER A 296 -26.02 10.01 -17.62
N GLU A 297 -26.28 10.54 -16.41
CA GLU A 297 -26.05 11.95 -16.07
C GLU A 297 -24.64 12.17 -15.50
N GLY A 298 -24.16 11.25 -14.67
CA GLY A 298 -22.83 11.32 -14.04
C GLY A 298 -22.64 12.55 -13.12
N ILE A 299 -21.43 12.72 -12.57
CA ILE A 299 -21.04 13.90 -11.78
C ILE A 299 -20.24 14.85 -12.65
N ASN A 300 -20.73 16.07 -12.84
CA ASN A 300 -20.08 17.09 -13.68
C ASN A 300 -18.99 17.86 -12.92
N GLN A 301 -19.13 18.01 -11.61
CA GLN A 301 -18.20 18.76 -10.80
C GLN A 301 -18.23 18.30 -9.34
N VAL A 302 -17.05 18.23 -8.73
CA VAL A 302 -16.90 18.05 -7.28
C VAL A 302 -16.46 19.39 -6.68
N LEU A 303 -17.10 19.81 -5.59
CA LEU A 303 -16.73 20.97 -4.79
C LEU A 303 -16.16 20.46 -3.47
N LEU A 304 -14.86 20.62 -3.29
CA LEU A 304 -14.15 20.29 -2.06
C LEU A 304 -14.17 21.52 -1.14
N VAL A 305 -15.03 21.51 -0.13
CA VAL A 305 -15.28 22.66 0.76
C VAL A 305 -14.30 22.62 1.92
N VAL A 306 -13.43 23.63 1.97
CA VAL A 306 -12.35 23.72 2.95
C VAL A 306 -12.51 24.97 3.81
N GLY A 307 -12.64 24.79 5.13
CA GLY A 307 -13.01 25.80 6.13
C GLY A 307 -11.86 26.67 6.63
N LYS A 308 -11.31 26.37 7.82
CA LYS A 308 -10.19 27.15 8.41
C LYS A 308 -8.85 26.40 8.36
N ASN A 309 -8.84 25.08 8.52
CA ASN A 309 -7.59 24.31 8.54
C ASN A 309 -7.42 23.55 7.23
N PHE A 310 -6.73 24.15 6.25
CA PHE A 310 -6.62 23.57 4.91
C PHE A 310 -5.92 22.21 4.90
N THR A 311 -4.76 22.12 5.56
CA THR A 311 -3.92 20.92 5.58
C THR A 311 -4.59 19.75 6.32
N ASP A 312 -5.23 19.99 7.47
CA ASP A 312 -5.92 18.94 8.24
C ASP A 312 -7.14 18.40 7.49
N GLU A 313 -7.92 19.30 6.88
CA GLU A 313 -9.11 18.93 6.12
C GLU A 313 -8.75 18.15 4.86
N ILE A 314 -7.68 18.55 4.15
CA ILE A 314 -7.17 17.80 2.99
C ILE A 314 -6.55 16.46 3.40
N ASN A 315 -5.82 16.39 4.52
CA ASN A 315 -5.26 15.14 5.02
C ASN A 315 -6.37 14.14 5.40
N THR A 316 -7.45 14.63 6.00
CA THR A 316 -8.66 13.84 6.33
C THR A 316 -9.37 13.34 5.06
N LEU A 317 -9.24 14.04 3.94
CA LEU A 317 -9.87 13.74 2.66
C LEU A 317 -8.94 12.99 1.68
N ARG A 318 -7.79 12.50 2.14
CA ARG A 318 -6.92 11.53 1.42
C ARG A 318 -7.60 10.19 1.12
N LEU A 319 -8.84 10.01 1.57
CA LEU A 319 -9.68 8.88 1.24
C LEU A 319 -9.85 8.72 -0.27
N PHE A 320 -9.85 9.80 -1.07
CA PHE A 320 -10.12 9.75 -2.50
C PHE A 320 -8.86 9.62 -3.39
N GLU A 321 -8.92 8.83 -4.47
CA GLU A 321 -7.87 8.67 -5.48
C GLU A 321 -7.61 9.95 -6.28
N SER A 322 -6.41 10.04 -6.85
CA SER A 322 -5.93 11.23 -7.58
C SER A 322 -6.77 11.65 -8.78
N ASP A 323 -7.57 10.74 -9.36
CA ASP A 323 -8.37 11.03 -10.55
C ASP A 323 -9.63 11.85 -10.26
N ILE A 324 -10.16 11.83 -9.02
CA ILE A 324 -11.29 12.71 -8.65
C ILE A 324 -10.85 14.18 -8.61
N PHE A 325 -9.57 14.45 -8.34
CA PHE A 325 -9.07 15.83 -8.24
C PHE A 325 -9.19 16.57 -9.57
N LYS A 326 -9.07 15.87 -10.71
CA LYS A 326 -9.19 16.47 -12.05
C LYS A 326 -10.56 17.13 -12.30
N CYS A 327 -11.62 16.65 -11.66
CA CYS A 327 -12.96 17.26 -11.72
C CYS A 327 -13.32 18.03 -10.44
N THR A 328 -12.37 18.26 -9.54
CA THR A 328 -12.59 18.92 -8.25
C THR A 328 -12.22 20.39 -8.33
N THR A 329 -13.06 21.24 -7.74
CA THR A 329 -12.75 22.65 -7.45
C THR A 329 -12.68 22.78 -5.94
N ILE A 330 -11.61 23.38 -5.44
CA ILE A 330 -11.47 23.66 -4.01
C ILE A 330 -12.26 24.93 -3.69
N VAL A 331 -13.16 24.88 -2.73
CA VAL A 331 -13.96 26.03 -2.28
C VAL A 331 -13.51 26.42 -0.88
N ARG A 332 -12.73 27.49 -0.79
CA ARG A 332 -12.28 28.08 0.47
C ARG A 332 -13.38 28.94 1.06
N THR A 333 -13.96 28.49 2.17
CA THR A 333 -15.03 29.21 2.88
C THR A 333 -14.45 30.05 4.02
N ARG A 334 -15.28 30.92 4.62
CA ARG A 334 -14.91 31.79 5.76
C ARG A 334 -13.74 32.73 5.45
N PHE A 335 -13.61 33.16 4.19
CA PHE A 335 -12.55 34.07 3.75
C PHE A 335 -13.13 35.45 3.45
N SER A 336 -13.17 36.34 4.45
CA SER A 336 -13.83 37.65 4.37
C SER A 336 -13.31 38.55 3.22
N ASN A 337 -12.02 38.41 2.88
CA ASN A 337 -11.35 39.16 1.81
C ASN A 337 -11.51 38.52 0.41
N PHE A 338 -12.48 37.63 0.20
CA PHE A 338 -12.64 36.84 -1.04
C PHE A 338 -12.81 37.66 -2.33
N LYS A 339 -13.09 38.96 -2.22
CA LYS A 339 -13.22 39.89 -3.36
C LYS A 339 -11.87 40.45 -3.81
N ILE A 340 -10.85 40.39 -2.96
CA ILE A 340 -9.55 40.99 -3.21
C ILE A 340 -8.65 39.92 -3.84
N ARG A 341 -8.50 39.98 -5.17
CA ARG A 341 -7.75 38.97 -5.93
C ARG A 341 -6.34 38.75 -5.41
N THR A 342 -5.65 39.81 -5.00
CA THR A 342 -4.28 39.73 -4.45
C THR A 342 -4.23 38.98 -3.12
N GLU A 343 -5.25 39.11 -2.27
CA GLU A 343 -5.31 38.37 -1.00
C GLU A 343 -5.61 36.88 -1.25
N CYS A 344 -6.44 36.57 -2.25
CA CYS A 344 -6.70 35.20 -2.68
C CYS A 344 -5.43 34.53 -3.27
N GLU A 345 -4.66 35.23 -4.10
CA GLU A 345 -3.39 34.70 -4.65
C GLU A 345 -2.35 34.47 -3.54
N LYS A 346 -2.21 35.42 -2.59
CA LYS A 346 -1.31 35.26 -1.43
C LYS A 346 -1.68 34.05 -0.56
N ASP A 347 -2.97 33.85 -0.29
CA ASP A 347 -3.43 32.68 0.47
C ASP A 347 -3.10 31.38 -0.29
N LYS A 348 -3.37 31.32 -1.59
CA LYS A 348 -3.03 30.19 -2.44
C LYS A 348 -1.53 29.87 -2.47
N GLU A 349 -0.68 30.89 -2.56
CA GLU A 349 0.79 30.73 -2.52
C GLU A 349 1.22 30.13 -1.18
N LYS A 350 0.76 30.70 -0.05
CA LYS A 350 1.03 30.16 1.29
C LYS A 350 0.59 28.72 1.45
N LEU A 351 -0.60 28.36 0.97
CA LEU A 351 -1.09 26.99 1.01
C LEU A 351 -0.22 26.01 0.20
N CYS A 352 0.38 26.47 -0.90
CA CYS A 352 1.32 25.67 -1.68
C CYS A 352 2.69 25.53 -0.99
N GLU A 353 3.14 26.57 -0.27
CA GLU A 353 4.41 26.57 0.48
C GLU A 353 4.36 25.71 1.73
N GLU A 354 3.20 25.62 2.40
CA GLU A 354 3.02 24.83 3.63
C GLU A 354 3.30 23.33 3.43
N SER A 355 3.03 22.77 2.25
CA SER A 355 3.27 21.36 1.96
C SER A 355 3.33 21.06 0.47
N GLU A 356 4.30 20.24 0.06
CA GLU A 356 4.37 19.70 -1.30
C GLU A 356 3.12 18.89 -1.67
N THR A 357 2.45 18.28 -0.68
CA THR A 357 1.18 17.57 -0.88
C THR A 357 0.05 18.53 -1.25
N ASN A 358 -0.05 19.66 -0.55
CA ASN A 358 -1.03 20.71 -0.84
C ASN A 358 -0.79 21.27 -2.25
N ALA A 359 0.46 21.58 -2.59
CA ALA A 359 0.83 22.06 -3.92
C ALA A 359 0.45 21.06 -5.03
N LYS A 360 0.68 19.75 -4.82
CA LYS A 360 0.29 18.70 -5.77
C LYS A 360 -1.23 18.64 -5.94
N ILE A 361 -2.01 18.71 -4.86
CA ILE A 361 -3.48 18.64 -4.90
C ILE A 361 -4.05 19.89 -5.57
N ILE A 362 -3.61 21.09 -5.18
CA ILE A 362 -4.04 22.35 -5.78
C ILE A 362 -3.74 22.37 -7.30
N LYS A 363 -2.56 21.89 -7.71
CA LYS A 363 -2.20 21.76 -9.13
C LYS A 363 -3.02 20.70 -9.88
N SER A 364 -3.51 19.68 -9.19
CA SER A 364 -4.31 18.60 -9.78
C SER A 364 -5.81 18.94 -9.89
N CYS A 365 -6.28 19.95 -9.14
CA CYS A 365 -7.65 20.43 -9.16
C CYS A 365 -7.91 21.49 -10.24
N LYS A 366 -9.17 21.76 -10.58
CA LYS A 366 -9.61 22.86 -11.48
C LYS A 366 -9.44 24.26 -10.88
N GLY A 367 -8.62 24.40 -9.84
CA GLY A 367 -8.36 25.64 -9.11
C GLY A 367 -9.07 25.76 -7.77
N ILE A 368 -8.89 26.92 -7.16
CA ILE A 368 -9.45 27.31 -5.87
C ILE A 368 -10.37 28.53 -6.03
N ILE A 369 -11.53 28.49 -5.39
CA ILE A 369 -12.48 29.60 -5.29
C ILE A 369 -12.56 30.03 -3.84
N TYR A 370 -12.53 31.35 -3.63
CA TYR A 370 -12.73 31.96 -2.34
C TYR A 370 -14.15 32.49 -2.20
N VAL A 371 -14.82 32.13 -1.11
CA VAL A 371 -16.16 32.60 -0.78
C VAL A 371 -16.29 32.88 0.71
N ASP A 372 -17.27 33.72 1.04
CA ASP A 372 -17.70 33.93 2.41
C ASP A 372 -19.21 33.78 2.52
N ASN A 373 -19.65 32.89 3.41
CA ASN A 373 -21.06 32.54 3.57
C ASN A 373 -21.47 32.67 5.04
N PRO A 374 -21.54 33.91 5.58
CA PRO A 374 -21.84 34.16 6.98
C PRO A 374 -23.28 33.73 7.35
N PRO A 375 -23.58 33.42 8.63
CA PRO A 375 -24.90 32.97 9.09
C PRO A 375 -26.00 34.02 8.85
N ILE A 376 -27.21 33.58 8.49
CA ILE A 376 -28.39 34.46 8.33
C ILE A 376 -29.47 34.22 9.40
N ASN A 377 -29.37 33.12 10.16
CA ASN A 377 -30.26 32.79 11.27
C ASN A 377 -29.51 33.01 12.59
N ILE A 378 -29.53 34.24 13.09
CA ILE A 378 -28.85 34.66 14.32
C ILE A 378 -29.86 34.56 15.48
N LEU A 379 -29.53 33.75 16.52
CA LEU A 379 -30.37 33.55 17.71
C LEU A 379 -30.34 34.77 18.64
N GLU A 380 -31.46 34.99 19.34
CA GLU A 380 -31.65 36.09 20.30
C GLU A 380 -30.74 35.96 21.53
N TYR A 381 -30.01 37.03 21.82
CA TYR A 381 -29.59 37.38 23.17
C TYR A 381 -29.94 38.87 23.32
N ASP A 382 -30.83 39.15 24.27
CA ASP A 382 -31.48 40.42 24.64
C ASP A 382 -30.99 41.76 24.00
N ASP A 383 -31.98 42.53 23.52
CA ASP A 383 -32.15 44.01 23.55
C ASP A 383 -31.75 44.96 22.39
N ASP A 384 -31.33 44.55 21.18
CA ASP A 384 -31.24 45.49 20.03
C ASP A 384 -31.67 44.88 18.67
N ASP A 385 -32.96 45.02 18.32
CA ASP A 385 -33.56 44.45 17.09
C ASP A 385 -33.10 45.14 15.78
N ASP A 386 -32.72 46.41 15.82
CA ASP A 386 -32.37 47.20 14.61
C ASP A 386 -31.01 46.80 13.99
N ASP A 387 -30.01 46.45 14.83
CA ASP A 387 -28.68 46.03 14.35
C ASP A 387 -28.71 44.64 13.71
N LYS A 388 -29.63 43.77 14.15
CA LYS A 388 -29.80 42.42 13.63
C LYS A 388 -30.31 42.41 12.18
N GLU A 389 -31.29 43.24 11.86
CA GLU A 389 -31.82 43.32 10.50
C GLU A 389 -30.74 43.85 9.52
N ILE A 390 -29.90 44.78 9.99
CA ILE A 390 -28.73 45.28 9.26
C ILE A 390 -27.71 44.17 9.02
N ILE A 391 -27.32 43.41 10.05
CA ILE A 391 -26.36 42.30 9.93
C ILE A 391 -26.89 41.21 8.99
N ILE A 392 -28.16 40.81 9.12
CA ILE A 392 -28.79 39.82 8.23
C ILE A 392 -28.78 40.32 6.78
N ARG A 393 -29.07 41.61 6.56
CA ARG A 393 -29.04 42.23 5.22
C ARG A 393 -27.63 42.25 4.63
N ILE A 394 -26.62 42.56 5.44
CA ILE A 394 -25.20 42.49 5.06
C ILE A 394 -24.82 41.04 4.71
N ASN A 395 -25.18 40.07 5.54
CA ASN A 395 -24.87 38.65 5.35
C ASN A 395 -25.55 38.08 4.11
N LYS A 396 -26.82 38.41 3.86
CA LYS A 396 -27.53 38.09 2.61
C LYS A 396 -26.83 38.71 1.39
N GLY A 397 -26.38 39.96 1.51
CA GLY A 397 -25.59 40.64 0.48
C GLY A 397 -24.25 39.94 0.19
N THR A 398 -23.56 39.45 1.22
CA THR A 398 -22.31 38.69 1.10
C THR A 398 -22.54 37.32 0.46
N ARG A 399 -23.54 36.55 0.91
CA ARG A 399 -23.95 35.26 0.30
C ARG A 399 -24.32 35.41 -1.17
N LYS A 400 -25.03 36.48 -1.57
CA LYS A 400 -25.38 36.75 -2.98
C LYS A 400 -24.15 36.98 -3.87
N LYS A 401 -23.11 37.62 -3.34
CA LYS A 401 -21.84 37.83 -4.04
C LYS A 401 -21.08 36.50 -4.17
N SER A 402 -20.99 35.72 -3.10
CA SER A 402 -20.41 34.36 -3.12
C SER A 402 -21.10 33.46 -4.16
N ARG A 403 -22.45 33.46 -4.19
CA ARG A 403 -23.26 32.76 -5.19
C ARG A 403 -22.89 33.16 -6.62
N THR A 404 -22.77 34.47 -6.89
CA THR A 404 -22.43 34.97 -8.24
C THR A 404 -21.06 34.46 -8.70
N ILE A 405 -20.05 34.46 -7.82
CA ILE A 405 -18.71 33.94 -8.11
C ILE A 405 -18.77 32.43 -8.39
N LEU A 406 -19.44 31.65 -7.54
CA LEU A 406 -19.58 30.20 -7.69
C LEU A 406 -20.27 29.84 -9.00
N LEU A 407 -21.39 30.47 -9.32
CA LEU A 407 -22.15 30.20 -10.53
C LEU A 407 -21.37 30.58 -11.79
N GLY A 408 -20.65 31.71 -11.76
CA GLY A 408 -19.76 32.11 -12.86
C GLY A 408 -18.58 31.16 -13.08
N HIS A 409 -18.10 30.49 -12.03
CA HIS A 409 -17.09 29.42 -12.15
C HIS A 409 -17.70 28.12 -12.68
N LEU A 410 -18.82 27.66 -12.10
CA LEU A 410 -19.53 26.44 -12.51
C LEU A 410 -19.95 26.50 -13.98
N GLU A 411 -20.34 27.67 -14.48
CA GLU A 411 -20.62 27.91 -15.89
C GLU A 411 -19.41 27.58 -16.78
N LYS A 412 -18.19 27.84 -16.32
CA LYS A 412 -16.94 27.55 -17.06
C LYS A 412 -16.50 26.10 -16.91
N VAL A 413 -16.48 25.56 -15.69
CA VAL A 413 -15.84 24.25 -15.42
C VAL A 413 -16.72 23.04 -15.75
N CYS A 414 -18.04 23.20 -15.79
CA CYS A 414 -18.98 22.11 -16.06
C CYS A 414 -19.28 21.90 -17.56
N GLN A 415 -18.43 22.36 -18.49
CA GLN A 415 -18.71 22.30 -19.94
C GLN A 415 -18.19 21.04 -20.67
N GLU A 416 -17.13 20.37 -20.17
CA GLU A 416 -16.34 19.43 -21.01
C GLU A 416 -16.15 18.00 -20.46
N GLU A 417 -16.15 17.79 -19.13
CA GLU A 417 -15.90 16.48 -18.51
C GLU A 417 -17.06 16.05 -17.61
N VAL A 418 -17.42 14.76 -17.69
CA VAL A 418 -18.39 14.11 -16.80
C VAL A 418 -17.74 12.85 -16.21
N LEU A 419 -17.79 12.72 -14.89
CA LEU A 419 -17.41 11.48 -14.20
C LEU A 419 -18.60 10.53 -14.16
N HIS A 420 -18.44 9.38 -14.80
CA HIS A 420 -19.34 8.25 -14.61
C HIS A 420 -18.74 7.33 -13.56
N MET A 421 -19.50 7.05 -12.50
CA MET A 421 -19.07 6.13 -11.45
C MET A 421 -19.82 4.82 -11.57
N GLU A 422 -19.06 3.74 -11.71
CA GLU A 422 -19.60 2.38 -11.73
C GLU A 422 -19.34 1.71 -10.38
N TYR A 423 -20.36 0.97 -9.91
CA TYR A 423 -20.17 0.04 -8.80
C TYR A 423 -19.30 -1.12 -9.28
N ASP A 424 -18.24 -1.45 -8.54
CA ASP A 424 -17.34 -2.51 -8.95
C ASP A 424 -17.97 -3.89 -8.75
N THR A 425 -18.63 -4.40 -9.79
CA THR A 425 -19.18 -5.75 -9.84
C THR A 425 -18.12 -6.81 -10.15
N SER A 426 -16.88 -6.40 -10.50
CA SER A 426 -15.84 -7.29 -11.02
C SER A 426 -15.10 -8.12 -9.97
N THR A 427 -15.50 -8.04 -8.70
CA THR A 427 -15.13 -9.05 -7.69
C THR A 427 -16.18 -10.15 -7.51
N ASN A 428 -17.38 -10.09 -8.10
CA ASN A 428 -18.47 -10.99 -7.69
C ASN A 428 -19.51 -11.30 -8.79
N ALA A 429 -19.08 -11.91 -9.89
CA ALA A 429 -20.01 -12.44 -10.90
C ALA A 429 -19.57 -13.81 -11.43
N THR A 430 -19.65 -14.85 -10.60
CA THR A 430 -19.89 -16.24 -11.04
C THR A 430 -20.71 -16.95 -9.98
N GLY A 431 -22.02 -17.04 -10.21
CA GLY A 431 -22.94 -17.72 -9.30
C GLY A 431 -24.39 -17.24 -9.45
N ALA A 432 -24.91 -17.23 -10.68
CA ALA A 432 -26.34 -17.13 -10.92
C ALA A 432 -26.74 -18.30 -11.83
N SER A 433 -26.92 -19.48 -11.23
CA SER A 433 -27.81 -20.50 -11.79
C SER A 433 -29.22 -20.22 -11.29
N GLN A 434 -30.19 -20.40 -12.18
CA GLN A 434 -31.63 -20.16 -11.97
C GLN A 434 -32.19 -20.82 -10.68
N PRO A 435 -33.29 -20.29 -10.11
CA PRO A 435 -33.93 -20.91 -8.94
C PRO A 435 -34.55 -22.27 -9.33
N PRO A 436 -34.42 -23.32 -8.52
CA PRO A 436 -35.17 -24.54 -8.71
C PRO A 436 -36.63 -24.30 -8.32
N ASN A 437 -37.52 -24.84 -9.16
CA ASN A 437 -38.96 -24.90 -8.91
C ASN A 437 -39.22 -25.52 -7.53
N SER A 438 -40.11 -24.86 -6.77
CA SER A 438 -40.83 -25.47 -5.67
C SER A 438 -41.66 -26.63 -6.20
N ASP A 439 -41.51 -27.81 -5.60
CA ASP A 439 -42.58 -28.76 -5.29
C ASP A 439 -41.93 -30.01 -4.68
N THR A 440 -41.96 -30.11 -3.35
CA THR A 440 -42.21 -31.36 -2.60
C THR A 440 -42.24 -31.02 -1.11
N GLU A 441 -43.43 -31.17 -0.52
CA GLU A 441 -43.67 -31.33 0.91
C GLU A 441 -42.97 -32.59 1.47
N ILE A 442 -43.00 -32.73 2.80
CA ILE A 442 -42.85 -33.92 3.67
C ILE A 442 -41.84 -33.62 4.80
N THR A 443 -42.29 -32.95 5.86
CA THR A 443 -42.74 -33.45 7.19
C THR A 443 -41.60 -33.72 8.17
N ASP A 444 -41.67 -33.01 9.30
CA ASP A 444 -41.02 -33.31 10.57
C ASP A 444 -41.40 -34.73 11.04
N ASP A 445 -40.47 -35.46 11.66
CA ASP A 445 -40.70 -36.13 12.95
C ASP A 445 -39.42 -36.77 13.55
N ASP A 446 -39.35 -36.57 14.87
CA ASP A 446 -38.86 -37.44 15.94
C ASP A 446 -37.37 -37.66 16.29
N ASN A 447 -37.10 -37.14 17.50
CA ASN A 447 -36.21 -37.60 18.57
C ASN A 447 -36.05 -39.13 18.68
N THR A 448 -34.86 -39.58 19.09
CA THR A 448 -34.69 -40.44 20.29
C THR A 448 -33.21 -40.55 20.68
N ASP A 449 -32.92 -40.25 21.95
CA ASP A 449 -31.75 -40.72 22.70
C ASP A 449 -31.83 -42.23 22.94
N VAL A 450 -30.71 -42.96 22.87
CA VAL A 450 -30.46 -44.19 23.65
C VAL A 450 -28.96 -44.33 23.96
N ASP A 451 -28.72 -44.83 25.17
CA ASP A 451 -27.51 -44.86 25.98
C ASP A 451 -26.91 -46.29 26.11
N TYR A 452 -25.66 -46.33 26.60
CA TYR A 452 -24.90 -47.41 27.29
C TYR A 452 -24.37 -48.72 26.62
N SER A 453 -23.03 -48.89 26.79
CA SER A 453 -22.29 -50.05 27.37
C SER A 453 -22.17 -51.37 26.59
N THR A 454 -21.22 -52.29 26.79
CA THR A 454 -19.80 -52.41 27.24
C THR A 454 -19.36 -53.85 26.85
N ASP A 455 -18.04 -54.14 26.87
CA ASP A 455 -17.38 -55.47 27.01
C ASP A 455 -17.33 -56.41 25.75
N ASP A 456 -16.27 -57.18 25.45
CA ASP A 456 -15.18 -57.68 26.28
C ASP A 456 -13.95 -58.12 25.44
N GLU A 457 -12.77 -57.82 26.02
CA GLU A 457 -11.42 -58.40 26.06
C GLU A 457 -10.78 -59.48 25.13
N ASN A 458 -9.43 -59.34 25.08
CA ASN A 458 -8.33 -60.36 25.10
C ASN A 458 -7.62 -60.79 23.80
N THR A 459 -6.40 -60.26 23.53
CA THR A 459 -5.08 -60.83 23.94
C THR A 459 -3.88 -60.08 23.31
N ARG A 460 -2.84 -59.82 24.11
CA ARG A 460 -1.44 -59.42 23.76
C ARG A 460 -0.50 -60.56 24.24
N PRO A 461 0.71 -60.80 23.67
CA PRO A 461 1.86 -59.90 23.86
C PRO A 461 2.95 -59.83 22.75
N ASP A 462 3.50 -58.62 22.64
CA ASP A 462 4.89 -58.13 22.54
C ASP A 462 5.97 -58.61 21.53
N HIS A 463 6.51 -57.56 20.87
CA HIS A 463 7.88 -57.26 20.39
C HIS A 463 8.50 -58.03 19.19
N PHE A 464 8.67 -57.32 18.06
CA PHE A 464 9.97 -56.82 17.57
C PHE A 464 9.80 -55.91 16.32
N THR A 465 10.33 -54.68 16.43
CA THR A 465 10.91 -53.79 15.39
C THR A 465 10.28 -53.72 13.98
N SER A 466 9.64 -52.59 13.67
CA SER A 466 9.54 -52.08 12.29
C SER A 466 9.92 -50.60 12.23
N LEU A 467 10.62 -50.25 11.14
CA LEU A 467 11.15 -48.93 10.80
C LEU A 467 10.07 -47.84 10.83
N PRO A 468 10.42 -46.56 11.05
CA PRO A 468 9.50 -45.47 10.80
C PRO A 468 9.15 -45.44 9.31
N SER A 469 7.86 -45.61 9.01
CA SER A 469 7.28 -45.33 7.70
C SER A 469 7.57 -43.88 7.30
N LEU A 470 8.07 -43.68 6.09
CA LEU A 470 8.17 -42.36 5.44
C LEU A 470 6.79 -41.66 5.46
N PRO A 471 6.71 -40.38 5.86
CA PRO A 471 5.47 -39.62 5.75
C PRO A 471 5.11 -39.41 4.27
N GLN A 472 3.81 -39.50 3.97
CA GLN A 472 3.27 -39.31 2.63
C GLN A 472 3.40 -37.83 2.18
N PRO A 473 3.48 -37.55 0.86
CA PRO A 473 3.58 -36.19 0.35
C PRO A 473 2.37 -35.32 0.75
N ILE A 474 2.69 -34.10 1.20
CA ILE A 474 1.77 -33.09 1.73
C ILE A 474 0.86 -32.59 0.60
N THR A 475 -0.46 -32.68 0.77
CA THR A 475 -1.41 -32.04 -0.16
C THR A 475 -1.64 -30.59 0.27
N ILE A 476 -0.82 -29.67 -0.19
CA ILE A 476 -1.01 -28.24 0.09
C ILE A 476 -2.23 -27.73 -0.68
N ASN A 477 -3.23 -27.20 0.04
CA ASN A 477 -4.34 -26.46 -0.56
C ASN A 477 -3.77 -25.22 -1.28
N HIS A 478 -3.55 -25.34 -2.59
CA HIS A 478 -3.25 -24.20 -3.45
C HIS A 478 -4.30 -23.10 -3.21
N ARG A 479 -3.84 -21.89 -2.83
CA ARG A 479 -4.67 -20.67 -2.95
C ARG A 479 -5.39 -20.74 -4.29
N GLU A 480 -6.71 -20.59 -4.27
CA GLU A 480 -7.57 -20.60 -5.45
C GLU A 480 -7.06 -19.58 -6.49
N LEU A 481 -6.18 -20.04 -7.39
CA LEU A 481 -5.89 -19.41 -8.65
C LEU A 481 -7.22 -19.25 -9.37
N GLN A 482 -7.60 -18.01 -9.67
CA GLN A 482 -8.85 -17.68 -10.36
C GLN A 482 -8.99 -18.58 -11.60
N PRO A 483 -9.81 -19.65 -11.57
CA PRO A 483 -9.88 -20.64 -12.67
C PRO A 483 -10.32 -19.97 -13.98
N TYR A 484 -10.98 -18.83 -13.84
CA TYR A 484 -11.44 -17.95 -14.90
C TYR A 484 -10.31 -17.36 -15.77
N HIS A 485 -9.12 -17.05 -15.24
CA HIS A 485 -8.03 -16.48 -16.06
C HIS A 485 -7.41 -17.52 -17.00
N ILE A 486 -7.11 -18.72 -16.50
CA ILE A 486 -6.48 -19.79 -17.29
C ILE A 486 -7.46 -20.36 -18.31
N THR A 487 -8.75 -20.49 -17.96
CA THR A 487 -9.80 -20.88 -18.92
C THR A 487 -9.94 -19.83 -20.05
N LYS A 488 -9.83 -18.53 -19.72
CA LYS A 488 -9.85 -17.44 -20.71
C LYS A 488 -8.58 -17.38 -21.56
N ILE A 489 -7.45 -17.94 -21.10
CA ILE A 489 -6.17 -18.08 -21.82
C ILE A 489 -6.21 -19.29 -22.74
N ALA A 490 -6.65 -20.47 -22.28
CA ALA A 490 -6.87 -21.66 -23.12
C ALA A 490 -7.88 -21.37 -24.23
N ILE A 491 -9.00 -20.72 -23.89
CA ILE A 491 -9.99 -20.26 -24.87
C ILE A 491 -9.44 -19.13 -25.75
N LYS A 492 -8.54 -18.25 -25.27
CA LYS A 492 -7.91 -17.21 -26.12
C LYS A 492 -6.85 -17.74 -27.08
N GLY A 493 -6.04 -18.72 -26.67
CA GLY A 493 -5.14 -19.45 -27.56
C GLY A 493 -5.93 -20.20 -28.63
N LEU A 494 -7.08 -20.78 -28.26
CA LEU A 494 -8.04 -21.39 -29.18
C LEU A 494 -8.91 -20.35 -29.94
N LYS A 495 -8.94 -19.05 -29.60
CA LYS A 495 -9.87 -18.04 -30.19
C LYS A 495 -9.48 -17.54 -31.58
N PHE A 496 -8.33 -17.92 -32.13
CA PHE A 496 -8.07 -17.69 -33.56
C PHE A 496 -8.87 -18.63 -34.46
N ILE A 497 -9.44 -19.65 -33.85
CA ILE A 497 -10.35 -20.59 -34.44
C ILE A 497 -11.76 -20.02 -34.22
N LYS A 498 -12.33 -19.44 -35.29
CA LYS A 498 -13.54 -18.59 -35.29
C LYS A 498 -14.83 -19.30 -34.85
N SER A 499 -14.76 -20.60 -34.55
CA SER A 499 -15.88 -21.46 -34.10
C SER A 499 -15.37 -22.80 -33.56
N ASP A 500 -16.09 -23.44 -32.65
CA ASP A 500 -15.80 -24.79 -32.13
C ASP A 500 -15.51 -25.83 -33.24
N GLN A 501 -16.18 -25.67 -34.39
CA GLN A 501 -16.00 -26.51 -35.58
C GLN A 501 -14.56 -26.52 -36.11
N GLN A 502 -13.89 -25.37 -36.10
CA GLN A 502 -12.51 -25.29 -36.57
C GLN A 502 -11.53 -25.83 -35.50
N VAL A 503 -11.91 -25.90 -34.20
CA VAL A 503 -11.07 -26.48 -33.13
C VAL A 503 -11.04 -27.99 -33.32
N ILE A 504 -12.22 -28.55 -33.59
CA ILE A 504 -12.40 -29.96 -33.92
C ILE A 504 -11.59 -30.34 -35.17
N GLU A 505 -11.53 -29.48 -36.19
CA GLU A 505 -10.72 -29.73 -37.39
C GLU A 505 -9.21 -29.61 -37.14
N HIS A 506 -8.77 -28.59 -36.41
CA HIS A 506 -7.36 -28.35 -36.14
C HIS A 506 -6.75 -29.48 -35.28
N LEU A 507 -7.48 -29.89 -34.24
CA LEU A 507 -7.08 -30.96 -33.32
C LEU A 507 -7.53 -32.36 -33.79
N LYS A 508 -8.28 -32.45 -34.91
CA LYS A 508 -8.88 -33.69 -35.42
C LYS A 508 -9.66 -34.51 -34.37
N LEU A 509 -10.38 -33.85 -33.47
CA LEU A 509 -11.07 -34.49 -32.33
C LEU A 509 -12.20 -35.45 -32.75
N ASN A 510 -12.68 -35.33 -34.00
CA ASN A 510 -13.71 -36.20 -34.56
C ASN A 510 -13.16 -37.41 -35.32
N HIS A 511 -11.83 -37.58 -35.36
CA HIS A 511 -11.14 -38.74 -35.95
C HIS A 511 -10.84 -39.80 -34.89
N GLY A 512 -10.74 -41.06 -35.32
CA GLY A 512 -10.11 -42.10 -34.50
C GLY A 512 -8.59 -42.04 -34.54
N LEU A 513 -7.94 -42.87 -33.75
CA LEU A 513 -6.51 -42.93 -33.49
C LEU A 513 -5.94 -44.27 -33.94
N LEU A 514 -4.83 -44.23 -34.66
CA LEU A 514 -4.02 -45.40 -35.04
C LEU A 514 -3.18 -45.91 -33.86
N LEU A 515 -2.55 -47.08 -34.02
CA LEU A 515 -1.69 -47.68 -32.99
C LEU A 515 -0.41 -46.86 -32.69
N ASP A 516 -0.02 -45.95 -33.56
CA ASP A 516 1.08 -45.01 -33.33
C ASP A 516 0.61 -43.70 -32.65
N GLY A 517 -0.69 -43.56 -32.37
CA GLY A 517 -1.31 -42.37 -31.79
C GLY A 517 -1.62 -41.26 -32.80
N GLN A 518 -1.43 -41.50 -34.11
CA GLN A 518 -1.78 -40.55 -35.15
C GLN A 518 -3.30 -40.54 -35.44
N PRO A 519 -3.89 -39.38 -35.77
CA PRO A 519 -5.26 -39.31 -36.23
C PRO A 519 -5.46 -40.08 -37.54
N SER A 520 -6.54 -40.84 -37.62
CA SER A 520 -6.96 -41.62 -38.78
C SER A 520 -7.28 -40.78 -40.02
N LYS A 521 -7.34 -41.44 -41.19
CA LYS A 521 -7.56 -40.79 -42.49
C LYS A 521 -8.97 -40.18 -42.60
N GLN A 522 -9.98 -40.81 -42.01
CA GLN A 522 -11.38 -40.39 -42.07
C GLN A 522 -11.97 -40.15 -40.68
N ALA A 523 -12.90 -39.19 -40.59
CA ALA A 523 -13.58 -38.86 -39.34
C ALA A 523 -14.66 -39.90 -38.99
N ILE A 524 -14.82 -40.18 -37.69
CA ILE A 524 -15.85 -41.07 -37.15
C ILE A 524 -17.14 -40.30 -36.88
N PHE A 525 -17.02 -39.05 -36.41
CA PHE A 525 -18.14 -38.22 -35.99
C PHE A 525 -18.30 -37.00 -36.91
N VAL A 526 -19.55 -36.52 -37.03
CA VAL A 526 -19.88 -35.28 -37.76
C VAL A 526 -19.11 -34.10 -37.17
N LYS A 527 -18.93 -33.00 -37.90
CA LYS A 527 -18.14 -31.84 -37.43
C LYS A 527 -18.90 -30.89 -36.50
N ASN A 528 -20.23 -31.01 -36.42
CA ASN A 528 -21.10 -30.07 -35.69
C ASN A 528 -21.43 -30.59 -34.27
N GLY A 529 -20.51 -31.33 -33.64
CA GLY A 529 -20.71 -31.84 -32.28
C GLY A 529 -20.47 -30.79 -31.20
N GLU A 530 -20.78 -31.17 -29.97
CA GLU A 530 -20.57 -30.37 -28.77
C GLU A 530 -19.14 -30.56 -28.24
N LEU A 531 -18.51 -29.46 -27.85
CA LEU A 531 -17.14 -29.43 -27.34
C LEU A 531 -17.15 -28.87 -25.91
N SER A 532 -16.62 -29.66 -24.97
CA SER A 532 -16.47 -29.27 -23.56
C SER A 532 -15.00 -29.10 -23.23
N ILE A 533 -14.61 -27.94 -22.71
CA ILE A 533 -13.24 -27.65 -22.26
C ILE A 533 -13.28 -27.38 -20.75
N SER A 534 -12.52 -28.16 -19.99
CA SER A 534 -12.34 -27.97 -18.55
C SER A 534 -10.87 -27.71 -18.22
N LEU A 535 -10.61 -26.88 -17.20
CA LEU A 535 -9.24 -26.61 -16.77
C LEU A 535 -8.58 -27.86 -16.21
N TYR A 536 -7.31 -28.06 -16.52
CA TYR A 536 -6.51 -29.07 -15.83
C TYR A 536 -5.93 -28.47 -14.54
N ASN A 537 -6.33 -29.03 -13.39
CA ASN A 537 -5.90 -28.56 -12.07
C ASN A 537 -4.70 -29.33 -11.48
N GLY A 538 -4.20 -30.35 -12.17
CA GLY A 538 -3.10 -31.18 -11.70
C GLY A 538 -1.71 -30.56 -11.94
N GLN A 539 -0.68 -31.23 -11.43
CA GLN A 539 0.73 -30.91 -11.71
C GLN A 539 1.15 -31.33 -13.14
N PRO A 540 2.21 -30.73 -13.70
CA PRO A 540 2.87 -31.24 -14.90
C PRO A 540 3.30 -32.69 -14.68
N ILE A 541 3.35 -33.47 -15.76
CA ILE A 541 3.57 -34.91 -15.70
C ILE A 541 4.91 -35.22 -16.35
N VAL A 542 5.76 -35.94 -15.63
CA VAL A 542 7.10 -36.35 -16.05
C VAL A 542 7.08 -37.82 -16.46
N TYR A 543 7.66 -38.11 -17.62
CA TYR A 543 7.85 -39.45 -18.17
C TYR A 543 9.34 -39.75 -18.21
N THR A 544 9.77 -40.72 -17.41
CA THR A 544 11.18 -41.05 -17.15
C THR A 544 11.77 -42.07 -18.12
N GLU A 545 10.92 -42.86 -18.78
CA GLU A 545 11.33 -43.81 -19.83
C GLU A 545 10.43 -43.66 -21.07
N ILE A 546 11.05 -43.52 -22.25
CA ILE A 546 10.35 -43.35 -23.54
C ILE A 546 10.98 -44.29 -24.56
N ASN A 547 10.22 -45.23 -25.12
CA ASN A 547 10.65 -46.10 -26.23
C ASN A 547 11.99 -46.83 -25.97
N LYS A 548 12.31 -47.18 -24.72
CA LYS A 548 13.64 -47.73 -24.28
C LYS A 548 14.84 -46.81 -24.55
N SER A 549 14.59 -45.52 -24.79
CA SER A 549 15.61 -44.47 -24.86
C SER A 549 15.82 -43.83 -23.48
N THR A 550 16.91 -43.08 -23.34
CA THR A 550 17.23 -42.30 -22.12
C THR A 550 16.62 -40.91 -22.15
N GLU A 551 15.77 -40.58 -23.13
CA GLU A 551 15.14 -39.25 -23.24
C GLU A 551 13.99 -39.10 -22.25
N LEU A 552 13.92 -37.93 -21.61
CA LEU A 552 12.90 -37.61 -20.62
C LEU A 552 11.87 -36.65 -21.23
N CYS A 553 10.60 -36.80 -20.88
CA CYS A 553 9.54 -35.93 -21.37
C CYS A 553 8.75 -35.32 -20.24
N ILE A 554 8.43 -34.03 -20.35
CA ILE A 554 7.61 -33.31 -19.38
C ILE A 554 6.41 -32.69 -20.12
N ASN A 555 5.23 -33.12 -19.72
CA ASN A 555 3.96 -32.58 -20.18
C ASN A 555 3.50 -31.48 -19.23
N PHE A 556 3.10 -30.34 -19.79
CA PHE A 556 2.49 -29.20 -19.09
C PHE A 556 1.04 -29.05 -19.55
N PRO A 557 0.07 -29.77 -18.93
CA PRO A 557 -1.33 -29.67 -19.31
C PRO A 557 -1.93 -28.33 -18.89
N ILE A 558 -2.85 -27.82 -19.71
CA ILE A 558 -3.59 -26.58 -19.47
C ILE A 558 -5.08 -26.87 -19.32
N ALA A 559 -5.61 -27.74 -20.19
CA ALA A 559 -7.02 -28.07 -20.23
C ALA A 559 -7.26 -29.50 -20.73
N GLU A 560 -8.42 -30.03 -20.34
CA GLU A 560 -8.99 -31.26 -20.88
C GLU A 560 -10.13 -30.89 -21.84
N VAL A 561 -10.11 -31.49 -23.03
CA VAL A 561 -11.12 -31.29 -24.08
C VAL A 561 -11.87 -32.60 -24.28
N ALA A 562 -13.19 -32.55 -24.21
CA ALA A 562 -14.08 -33.66 -24.54
C ALA A 562 -14.93 -33.28 -25.75
N TYR A 563 -15.03 -34.20 -26.70
CA TYR A 563 -15.80 -34.03 -27.92
C TYR A 563 -16.95 -35.04 -28.01
N LYS A 564 -18.15 -34.55 -28.34
CA LYS A 564 -19.34 -35.40 -28.51
C LYS A 564 -20.08 -35.03 -29.80
N GLY A 565 -20.09 -35.94 -30.77
CA GLY A 565 -20.79 -35.76 -32.05
C GLY A 565 -21.67 -36.95 -32.42
N GLY A 566 -22.55 -36.76 -33.40
CA GLY A 566 -23.28 -37.87 -34.04
C GLY A 566 -22.36 -38.67 -34.98
N LEU A 567 -22.54 -39.99 -35.06
CA LEU A 567 -21.76 -40.85 -35.95
C LEU A 567 -22.00 -40.49 -37.42
N LEU A 568 -20.92 -40.48 -38.22
CA LEU A 568 -21.03 -40.26 -39.66
C LEU A 568 -21.68 -41.49 -40.34
N LYS A 569 -22.65 -41.23 -41.23
CA LYS A 569 -23.30 -42.29 -42.02
C LYS A 569 -22.31 -43.13 -42.85
N SER A 570 -21.16 -42.58 -43.21
CA SER A 570 -20.09 -43.32 -43.90
C SER A 570 -19.42 -44.35 -42.99
N PHE A 571 -19.25 -44.04 -41.71
CA PHE A 571 -18.68 -44.93 -40.71
C PHE A 571 -19.68 -46.04 -40.30
N SER A 572 -20.97 -45.72 -40.20
CA SER A 572 -22.04 -46.67 -39.85
C SER A 572 -22.31 -47.77 -40.88
N LYS A 573 -21.68 -47.73 -42.07
CA LYS A 573 -21.91 -48.67 -43.18
C LYS A 573 -20.98 -49.90 -43.19
N TYR A 574 -19.92 -49.89 -42.38
CA TYR A 574 -18.94 -50.97 -42.31
C TYR A 574 -19.34 -51.98 -41.23
N ASP A 575 -19.11 -53.27 -41.47
CA ASP A 575 -19.28 -54.35 -40.49
C ASP A 575 -17.97 -54.62 -39.70
N ASN A 576 -18.07 -55.29 -38.56
CA ASN A 576 -16.95 -55.51 -37.63
C ASN A 576 -15.80 -56.39 -38.18
N ASN A 577 -15.99 -57.03 -39.34
CA ASN A 577 -15.02 -57.94 -39.96
C ASN A 577 -14.28 -57.32 -41.16
N ASP A 578 -14.44 -56.02 -41.40
CA ASP A 578 -13.83 -55.34 -42.54
C ASP A 578 -12.43 -54.82 -42.15
N GLU A 579 -11.37 -55.54 -42.54
CA GLU A 579 -9.96 -55.19 -42.24
C GLU A 579 -9.62 -53.75 -42.71
N SER A 580 -10.30 -53.29 -43.76
CA SER A 580 -10.18 -51.93 -44.33
C SER A 580 -10.68 -50.81 -43.39
N LEU A 581 -11.43 -51.15 -42.35
CA LEU A 581 -11.99 -50.19 -41.39
C LEU A 581 -10.92 -49.49 -40.56
N TYR A 582 -9.98 -50.26 -40.00
CA TYR A 582 -8.98 -49.75 -39.07
C TYR A 582 -7.95 -48.86 -39.79
N ASP A 583 -7.70 -49.11 -41.08
CA ASP A 583 -6.86 -48.27 -41.94
C ASP A 583 -7.48 -46.91 -42.27
N LEU A 584 -8.81 -46.84 -42.32
CA LEU A 584 -9.54 -45.62 -42.65
C LEU A 584 -9.88 -44.79 -41.41
N TYR A 585 -10.37 -45.42 -40.35
CA TYR A 585 -10.93 -44.73 -39.17
C TYR A 585 -10.09 -44.89 -37.90
N GLY A 586 -9.03 -45.69 -37.93
CA GLY A 586 -8.16 -45.94 -36.77
C GLY A 586 -8.65 -47.12 -35.92
N HIS A 587 -7.96 -47.34 -34.80
CA HIS A 587 -8.21 -48.43 -33.85
C HIS A 587 -9.00 -47.97 -32.61
N PHE A 588 -8.73 -46.76 -32.12
CA PHE A 588 -9.34 -46.22 -30.90
C PHE A 588 -9.98 -44.85 -31.11
N PHE A 589 -10.97 -44.49 -30.31
CA PHE A 589 -11.50 -43.13 -30.22
C PHE A 589 -11.30 -42.61 -28.79
N THR A 590 -10.88 -41.35 -28.67
CA THR A 590 -10.60 -40.71 -27.38
C THR A 590 -11.83 -39.94 -26.89
N ARG A 591 -12.27 -40.18 -25.65
CA ARG A 591 -13.34 -39.36 -25.04
C ARG A 591 -12.82 -38.04 -24.48
N LYS A 592 -11.56 -38.02 -24.04
CA LYS A 592 -10.93 -36.90 -23.33
C LYS A 592 -9.53 -36.70 -23.85
N THR A 593 -9.19 -35.49 -24.26
CA THR A 593 -7.88 -35.13 -24.79
C THR A 593 -7.27 -34.03 -23.94
N LEU A 594 -6.06 -34.25 -23.43
CA LEU A 594 -5.31 -33.21 -22.72
C LEU A 594 -4.57 -32.33 -23.73
N ILE A 595 -4.73 -31.02 -23.58
CA ILE A 595 -4.05 -30.01 -24.39
C ILE A 595 -3.10 -29.17 -23.54
N GLY A 596 -1.95 -28.81 -24.10
CA GLY A 596 -0.93 -28.03 -23.41
C GLY A 596 0.41 -28.00 -24.15
N GLY A 597 1.49 -27.89 -23.39
CA GLY A 597 2.86 -27.86 -23.88
C GLY A 597 3.62 -29.14 -23.52
N LYS A 598 4.64 -29.47 -24.31
CA LYS A 598 5.48 -30.65 -24.12
C LYS A 598 6.96 -30.30 -24.32
N LEU A 599 7.80 -30.73 -23.38
CA LEU A 599 9.25 -30.56 -23.42
C LEU A 599 9.95 -31.92 -23.41
N PHE A 600 11.03 -32.00 -24.18
CA PHE A 600 11.93 -33.14 -24.25
C PHE A 600 13.29 -32.75 -23.69
N LEU A 601 13.78 -33.51 -22.71
CA LEU A 601 15.14 -33.43 -22.21
C LEU A 601 15.98 -34.47 -22.94
N LYS A 602 16.84 -34.00 -23.85
CA LYS A 602 17.73 -34.87 -24.62
C LYS A 602 19.00 -35.16 -23.83
N SER A 603 19.37 -36.44 -23.81
CA SER A 603 20.60 -36.95 -23.19
C SER A 603 20.79 -36.60 -21.69
N PRO A 604 19.78 -36.80 -20.82
CA PRO A 604 19.88 -36.50 -19.39
C PRO A 604 20.94 -37.33 -18.65
N ASN A 605 21.42 -38.43 -19.24
CA ASN A 605 22.47 -39.27 -18.63
C ASN A 605 23.89 -38.67 -18.75
N LEU A 606 24.07 -37.57 -19.47
CA LEU A 606 25.37 -36.90 -19.66
C LEU A 606 25.66 -35.81 -18.61
N VAL A 607 24.73 -35.53 -17.69
CA VAL A 607 24.85 -34.47 -16.68
C VAL A 607 24.98 -35.02 -15.25
N THR A 608 25.65 -34.26 -14.38
CA THR A 608 25.86 -34.63 -12.97
C THR A 608 24.55 -34.59 -12.16
N SER A 609 24.50 -35.31 -11.04
CA SER A 609 23.36 -35.28 -10.11
C SER A 609 23.04 -33.87 -9.62
N THR A 610 24.06 -33.05 -9.36
CA THR A 610 23.92 -31.63 -9.00
C THR A 610 23.25 -30.82 -10.10
N GLN A 611 23.67 -30.99 -11.36
CA GLN A 611 23.06 -30.30 -12.50
C GLN A 611 21.61 -30.74 -12.72
N MET A 612 21.30 -32.04 -12.56
CA MET A 612 19.92 -32.51 -12.64
C MET A 612 19.04 -31.96 -11.53
N ASN A 613 19.55 -31.85 -10.30
CA ASN A 613 18.80 -31.24 -9.19
C ASN A 613 18.57 -29.74 -9.42
N MET A 614 19.55 -29.02 -9.97
CA MET A 614 19.38 -27.61 -10.37
C MET A 614 18.34 -27.45 -11.48
N LEU A 615 18.33 -28.32 -12.48
CA LEU A 615 17.30 -28.33 -13.53
C LEU A 615 15.92 -28.61 -12.94
N LYS A 616 15.78 -29.66 -12.12
CA LYS A 616 14.51 -30.02 -11.45
C LYS A 616 13.94 -28.83 -10.67
N TYR A 617 14.78 -28.20 -9.83
CA TYR A 617 14.41 -27.00 -9.09
C TYR A 617 14.00 -25.85 -10.02
N TYR A 618 14.78 -25.58 -11.07
CA TYR A 618 14.51 -24.48 -11.99
C TYR A 618 13.21 -24.67 -12.78
N LEU A 619 12.94 -25.89 -13.28
CA LEU A 619 11.70 -26.24 -13.98
C LEU A 619 10.48 -26.03 -13.07
N PHE A 620 10.56 -26.51 -11.82
CA PHE A 620 9.50 -26.35 -10.83
C PHE A 620 9.31 -24.88 -10.42
N TYR A 621 10.41 -24.15 -10.23
CA TYR A 621 10.43 -22.73 -9.87
C TYR A 621 9.74 -21.86 -10.93
N VAL A 622 10.15 -21.98 -12.20
CA VAL A 622 9.57 -21.20 -13.30
C VAL A 622 8.09 -21.53 -13.51
N TYR A 623 7.72 -22.81 -13.45
CA TYR A 623 6.32 -23.23 -13.56
C TYR A 623 5.46 -22.58 -12.47
N ASN A 624 5.87 -22.65 -11.20
CA ASN A 624 5.10 -22.10 -10.09
C ASN A 624 5.02 -20.56 -10.11
N LEU A 625 6.10 -19.87 -10.50
CA LEU A 625 6.09 -18.41 -10.63
C LEU A 625 5.13 -17.92 -11.71
N VAL A 626 5.16 -18.56 -12.88
CA VAL A 626 4.24 -18.25 -13.97
C VAL A 626 2.81 -18.59 -13.55
N LYS A 627 2.58 -19.70 -12.86
CA LYS A 627 1.25 -20.01 -12.33
C LYS A 627 0.75 -18.89 -11.39
N CYS A 628 1.61 -18.36 -10.54
CA CYS A 628 1.29 -17.29 -9.57
C CYS A 628 1.24 -15.85 -10.15
N SER A 629 1.43 -15.64 -11.45
CA SER A 629 1.44 -14.28 -12.06
C SER A 629 2.49 -13.32 -11.49
N ILE A 630 3.61 -13.85 -10.98
CA ILE A 630 4.72 -13.06 -10.43
C ILE A 630 5.70 -12.73 -11.56
N LYS A 631 6.00 -11.43 -11.73
CA LYS A 631 7.01 -10.96 -12.68
C LYS A 631 8.40 -11.21 -12.10
N VAL A 632 9.23 -11.96 -12.82
CA VAL A 632 10.58 -12.34 -12.37
C VAL A 632 11.61 -11.47 -13.06
N GLU A 633 12.55 -10.92 -12.30
CA GLU A 633 13.84 -10.47 -12.84
C GLU A 633 14.81 -11.65 -12.83
N PHE A 634 15.22 -12.12 -14.01
CA PHE A 634 16.19 -13.20 -14.11
C PHE A 634 17.55 -12.72 -13.63
N ASN A 635 18.02 -13.30 -12.53
CA ASN A 635 19.44 -13.44 -12.30
C ASN A 635 19.85 -14.82 -12.83
N ASN A 636 20.94 -14.90 -13.58
CA ASN A 636 21.51 -16.15 -14.06
C ASN A 636 21.92 -17.02 -12.86
N LEU A 637 20.98 -17.80 -12.31
CA LEU A 637 21.18 -18.72 -11.18
C LEU A 637 22.27 -19.76 -11.50
N PHE A 638 22.42 -20.10 -12.78
CA PHE A 638 23.48 -20.93 -13.36
C PHE A 638 23.52 -20.71 -14.89
N THR A 639 24.49 -21.28 -15.62
CA THR A 639 24.50 -21.21 -17.09
C THR A 639 23.73 -22.40 -17.68
N LEU A 640 22.65 -22.17 -18.43
CA LEU A 640 21.85 -23.24 -19.06
C LEU A 640 22.63 -24.11 -20.05
N ASN A 641 23.75 -23.61 -20.58
CA ASN A 641 24.67 -24.38 -21.43
C ASN A 641 25.27 -25.62 -20.74
N LEU A 642 25.13 -25.75 -19.41
CA LEU A 642 25.60 -26.87 -18.60
C LEU A 642 24.49 -27.89 -18.25
N LEU A 643 23.27 -27.68 -18.76
CA LEU A 643 22.11 -28.55 -18.52
C LEU A 643 21.80 -29.47 -19.73
N PRO A 644 21.01 -30.54 -19.55
CA PRO A 644 20.47 -31.32 -20.66
C PRO A 644 19.77 -30.41 -21.65
N LYS A 645 19.90 -30.73 -22.94
CA LYS A 645 19.30 -29.95 -24.01
C LYS A 645 17.76 -30.04 -23.92
N ILE A 646 17.11 -28.89 -23.69
CA ILE A 646 15.65 -28.78 -23.57
C ILE A 646 15.08 -28.41 -24.93
N VAL A 647 14.21 -29.27 -25.46
CA VAL A 647 13.59 -29.10 -26.78
C VAL A 647 12.08 -29.10 -26.66
N THR A 648 11.41 -28.16 -27.28
CA THR A 648 9.94 -28.10 -27.34
C THR A 648 9.38 -29.13 -28.33
N MET A 649 8.05 -29.31 -28.33
CA MET A 649 7.39 -30.26 -29.24
C MET A 649 7.53 -29.92 -30.73
N ASP A 650 7.72 -28.66 -31.07
CA ASP A 650 7.95 -28.15 -32.43
C ASP A 650 9.44 -28.08 -32.82
N GLY A 651 10.34 -28.51 -31.92
CA GLY A 651 11.77 -28.62 -32.19
C GLY A 651 12.59 -27.37 -31.87
N GLU A 652 12.01 -26.38 -31.19
CA GLU A 652 12.73 -25.21 -30.67
C GLU A 652 13.61 -25.60 -29.48
N GLU A 653 14.85 -25.10 -29.47
CA GLU A 653 15.82 -25.37 -28.40
C GLU A 653 15.83 -24.19 -27.43
N LEU A 654 15.49 -24.46 -26.17
CA LEU A 654 15.43 -23.44 -25.12
C LEU A 654 16.79 -23.37 -24.41
N ASN A 655 17.63 -22.43 -24.85
CA ASN A 655 19.03 -22.32 -24.44
C ASN A 655 19.26 -21.25 -23.35
N THR A 656 18.32 -20.34 -23.14
CA THR A 656 18.42 -19.27 -22.12
C THR A 656 17.26 -19.26 -21.11
N HIS A 657 17.48 -18.63 -19.95
CA HIS A 657 16.51 -18.62 -18.85
C HIS A 657 15.28 -17.81 -19.23
N GLU A 658 15.51 -16.76 -20.02
CA GLU A 658 14.48 -15.92 -20.61
C GLU A 658 13.67 -16.71 -21.64
N GLU A 659 14.30 -17.45 -22.55
CA GLU A 659 13.59 -18.32 -23.52
C GLU A 659 12.70 -19.35 -22.82
N PHE A 660 13.23 -20.00 -21.78
CA PHE A 660 12.47 -21.00 -21.03
C PHE A 660 11.29 -20.39 -20.25
N TYR A 661 11.52 -19.28 -19.54
CA TYR A 661 10.43 -18.58 -18.85
C TYR A 661 9.41 -18.03 -19.84
N GLU A 662 9.85 -17.39 -20.93
CA GLU A 662 8.94 -16.89 -21.95
C GLU A 662 8.11 -18.02 -22.55
N TRP A 663 8.67 -19.20 -22.77
CA TRP A 663 7.93 -20.36 -23.24
C TRP A 663 6.82 -20.79 -22.25
N ILE A 664 7.14 -21.00 -20.97
CA ILE A 664 6.13 -21.34 -19.94
C ILE A 664 5.13 -20.20 -19.74
N ASN A 665 5.59 -18.95 -19.76
CA ASN A 665 4.77 -17.75 -19.61
C ASN A 665 3.84 -17.55 -20.81
N ASN A 666 4.27 -17.88 -22.03
CA ASN A 666 3.42 -17.94 -23.21
C ASN A 666 2.40 -19.08 -23.12
N LEU A 667 2.78 -20.20 -22.51
CA LEU A 667 1.87 -21.32 -22.30
C LEU A 667 0.72 -20.97 -21.32
N TYR A 668 1.02 -20.24 -20.24
CA TYR A 668 0.06 -19.99 -19.15
C TYR A 668 -0.45 -18.54 -19.02
N GLN A 669 0.22 -17.51 -19.56
CA GLN A 669 -0.14 -16.08 -19.38
C GLN A 669 -0.23 -15.23 -20.67
N LYS A 670 0.70 -15.36 -21.63
CA LYS A 670 0.79 -14.50 -22.84
C LYS A 670 0.03 -15.12 -24.03
N HIS A 671 -0.70 -14.29 -24.78
CA HIS A 671 -1.51 -14.71 -25.94
C HIS A 671 -0.70 -14.74 -27.25
N GLN A 672 0.13 -15.77 -27.48
CA GLN A 672 0.80 -15.95 -28.76
C GLN A 672 0.27 -17.12 -29.60
N GLU A 673 0.43 -16.99 -30.91
CA GLU A 673 -0.37 -17.57 -32.00
C GLU A 673 -0.18 -19.09 -32.25
N LYS A 674 0.60 -19.85 -31.45
CA LYS A 674 1.10 -21.17 -31.86
C LYS A 674 1.26 -22.31 -30.83
N LEU A 675 0.99 -22.15 -29.53
CA LEU A 675 1.52 -23.09 -28.51
C LEU A 675 0.49 -23.94 -27.74
N VAL A 676 -0.50 -24.54 -28.41
CA VAL A 676 -1.39 -25.52 -27.75
C VAL A 676 -1.46 -26.80 -28.57
N TYR A 677 -0.88 -27.86 -28.04
CA TYR A 677 -0.77 -29.16 -28.69
C TYR A 677 -1.53 -30.23 -27.91
N ILE A 678 -1.90 -31.31 -28.59
CA ILE A 678 -2.37 -32.53 -27.93
C ILE A 678 -1.17 -33.20 -27.26
N ILE A 679 -1.20 -33.27 -25.94
CA ILE A 679 -0.13 -33.86 -25.13
C ILE A 679 -0.47 -35.27 -24.65
N SER A 680 -1.76 -35.61 -24.55
CA SER A 680 -2.23 -36.95 -24.19
C SER A 680 -3.68 -37.22 -24.63
N TYR A 681 -3.98 -38.48 -24.91
CA TYR A 681 -5.32 -39.00 -25.18
C TYR A 681 -5.75 -39.95 -24.06
N ASN A 682 -6.86 -39.62 -23.40
CA ASN A 682 -7.38 -40.35 -22.26
C ASN A 682 -8.71 -41.04 -22.62
N ASN A 683 -9.03 -42.11 -21.89
CA ASN A 683 -10.29 -42.85 -21.98
C ASN A 683 -10.54 -43.31 -23.44
N LEU A 684 -9.68 -44.21 -23.91
CA LEU A 684 -9.70 -44.74 -25.26
C LEU A 684 -10.74 -45.86 -25.38
N ILE A 685 -11.58 -45.74 -26.39
CA ILE A 685 -12.59 -46.74 -26.73
C ILE A 685 -12.20 -47.40 -28.05
N PRO A 686 -12.14 -48.74 -28.14
CA PRO A 686 -12.04 -49.42 -29.42
C PRO A 686 -13.17 -48.98 -30.37
N ILE A 687 -12.84 -48.66 -31.62
CA ILE A 687 -13.83 -48.12 -32.58
C ILE A 687 -14.90 -49.17 -32.95
N SER A 688 -14.61 -50.45 -32.78
CA SER A 688 -15.59 -51.55 -32.85
C SER A 688 -16.71 -51.40 -31.81
N GLN A 689 -16.41 -50.92 -30.60
CA GLN A 689 -17.38 -50.75 -29.51
C GLN A 689 -18.29 -49.54 -29.68
N LEU A 690 -17.89 -48.53 -30.48
CA LEU A 690 -18.74 -47.36 -30.76
C LEU A 690 -20.04 -47.70 -31.52
N ARG A 691 -20.16 -48.91 -32.07
CA ARG A 691 -21.31 -49.38 -32.85
C ARG A 691 -22.24 -50.33 -32.10
N ASN A 692 -21.77 -50.98 -31.04
CA ASN A 692 -22.55 -51.98 -30.29
C ASN A 692 -23.13 -51.35 -29.01
N SER A 693 -24.44 -51.51 -28.79
CA SER A 693 -25.15 -50.99 -27.61
C SER A 693 -24.90 -51.77 -26.31
N LYS A 694 -23.85 -52.60 -26.25
CA LYS A 694 -23.32 -53.20 -25.02
C LYS A 694 -21.79 -53.06 -25.01
N PRO A 695 -21.22 -52.31 -24.06
CA PRO A 695 -19.78 -52.28 -23.86
C PRO A 695 -19.33 -53.63 -23.28
N ASP A 696 -18.23 -54.17 -23.80
CA ASP A 696 -17.51 -55.28 -23.20
C ASP A 696 -16.35 -54.64 -22.41
N ASP A 697 -16.36 -54.75 -21.09
CA ASP A 697 -15.48 -54.00 -20.17
C ASP A 697 -14.01 -54.50 -20.18
N SER A 698 -13.63 -55.38 -21.11
CA SER A 698 -12.35 -56.10 -21.03
C SER A 698 -11.17 -55.49 -21.81
N GLU A 699 -11.34 -54.42 -22.60
CA GLU A 699 -10.23 -53.80 -23.34
C GLU A 699 -10.36 -52.26 -23.47
N THR A 700 -10.29 -51.54 -22.34
CA THR A 700 -10.06 -50.08 -22.35
C THR A 700 -8.60 -49.80 -22.00
N CYS A 701 -7.88 -49.11 -22.90
CA CYS A 701 -6.56 -48.57 -22.60
C CYS A 701 -6.74 -47.17 -21.98
N ASP A 702 -6.24 -46.95 -20.77
CA ASP A 702 -6.58 -45.76 -19.98
C ASP A 702 -6.02 -44.44 -20.56
N GLU A 703 -4.79 -44.45 -21.09
CA GLU A 703 -4.08 -43.25 -21.58
C GLU A 703 -3.05 -43.59 -22.69
N ARG A 704 -3.01 -42.82 -23.78
CA ARG A 704 -1.99 -42.93 -24.86
C ARG A 704 -1.43 -41.57 -25.23
N GLN A 705 -0.15 -41.50 -25.58
CA GLN A 705 0.47 -40.26 -26.03
C GLN A 705 0.93 -40.34 -27.48
N PRO A 706 0.87 -39.21 -28.22
CA PRO A 706 1.49 -39.13 -29.54
C PRO A 706 2.99 -39.48 -29.45
N GLY A 707 3.41 -40.55 -30.13
CA GLY A 707 4.83 -40.92 -30.31
C GLY A 707 5.55 -41.65 -29.17
N ILE A 708 4.85 -42.11 -28.11
CA ILE A 708 5.47 -42.79 -26.95
C ILE A 708 4.77 -44.12 -26.65
N VAL A 709 5.54 -45.22 -26.56
CA VAL A 709 5.05 -46.60 -26.45
C VAL A 709 5.11 -47.18 -25.01
N ASP A 710 6.19 -46.97 -24.26
CA ASP A 710 6.38 -47.46 -22.86
C ASP A 710 6.61 -46.28 -21.90
N LYS A 711 6.11 -46.35 -20.64
CA LYS A 711 6.11 -45.21 -19.70
C LYS A 711 6.14 -45.59 -18.22
N GLU A 712 7.14 -45.09 -17.49
CA GLU A 712 6.99 -44.74 -16.07
C GLU A 712 6.56 -43.28 -15.94
N LYS A 713 5.62 -43.00 -15.02
CA LYS A 713 4.96 -41.69 -14.85
C LYS A 713 5.14 -41.19 -13.43
N LEU A 714 5.63 -39.96 -13.29
CA LEU A 714 5.69 -39.22 -12.02
C LEU A 714 5.01 -37.87 -12.21
N ILE A 715 4.40 -37.32 -11.16
CA ILE A 715 4.05 -35.89 -11.16
C ILE A 715 5.33 -35.07 -10.95
N LEU A 716 5.36 -33.83 -11.47
CA LEU A 716 6.55 -32.99 -11.45
C LEU A 716 7.12 -32.82 -10.03
N GLU A 717 6.23 -32.69 -9.05
CA GLU A 717 6.54 -32.60 -7.62
C GLU A 717 7.31 -33.82 -7.11
N ASP A 718 6.76 -35.03 -7.30
CA ASP A 718 7.44 -36.29 -6.94
C ASP A 718 8.78 -36.47 -7.66
N TRP A 719 8.89 -36.00 -8.91
CA TRP A 719 10.14 -36.09 -9.67
C TRP A 719 11.24 -35.16 -9.15
N VAL A 720 10.90 -34.01 -8.56
CA VAL A 720 11.88 -33.13 -7.91
C VAL A 720 12.49 -33.85 -6.70
N GLY A 721 11.68 -34.56 -5.92
CA GLY A 721 12.10 -35.57 -4.94
C GLY A 721 12.89 -35.04 -3.74
N ASN A 722 12.89 -33.73 -3.48
CA ASN A 722 13.51 -33.11 -2.31
C ASN A 722 12.54 -32.07 -1.70
N ALA A 723 11.68 -32.54 -0.79
CA ALA A 723 10.62 -31.77 -0.15
C ALA A 723 11.09 -30.43 0.46
N ALA A 724 12.36 -30.32 0.87
CA ALA A 724 12.93 -29.08 1.39
C ALA A 724 13.04 -27.96 0.34
N TYR A 725 13.25 -28.30 -0.94
CA TYR A 725 13.32 -27.31 -2.03
C TYR A 725 11.93 -26.93 -2.55
N ASP A 726 11.00 -27.88 -2.55
CA ASP A 726 9.58 -27.67 -2.90
C ASP A 726 8.93 -26.68 -1.93
N ASN A 727 9.18 -26.88 -0.63
CA ASN A 727 8.64 -26.04 0.42
C ASN A 727 9.32 -24.66 0.53
N LEU A 728 10.62 -24.55 0.24
CA LEU A 728 11.34 -23.28 0.35
C LEU A 728 10.74 -22.17 -0.50
N ILE A 729 10.21 -22.49 -1.69
CA ILE A 729 9.54 -21.51 -2.56
C ILE A 729 8.22 -21.07 -1.95
N CYS A 730 7.39 -22.02 -1.49
CA CYS A 730 6.14 -21.72 -0.80
C CYS A 730 6.40 -20.86 0.43
N TRP A 731 7.34 -21.24 1.29
CA TRP A 731 7.76 -20.48 2.47
C TRP A 731 8.32 -19.10 2.11
N THR A 732 9.06 -18.98 1.02
CA THR A 732 9.55 -17.67 0.54
C THR A 732 8.40 -16.72 0.24
N ILE A 733 7.30 -17.22 -0.33
CA ILE A 733 6.10 -16.44 -0.65
C ILE A 733 5.21 -16.26 0.58
N ASP A 734 4.92 -17.33 1.31
CA ASP A 734 4.00 -17.35 2.44
C ASP A 734 4.54 -16.55 3.63
N PHE A 735 5.86 -16.58 3.85
CA PHE A 735 6.55 -15.85 4.92
C PHE A 735 7.33 -14.62 4.42
N ASN A 736 7.25 -14.28 3.13
CA ASN A 736 7.87 -13.12 2.49
C ASN A 736 9.39 -12.98 2.77
N LEU A 737 10.15 -14.05 2.58
CA LEU A 737 11.57 -14.11 2.98
C LEU A 737 12.50 -13.12 2.22
N PHE A 738 12.02 -12.51 1.13
CA PHE A 738 12.75 -11.48 0.37
C PHE A 738 12.54 -10.05 0.84
N HIS A 739 11.66 -9.86 1.81
CA HIS A 739 11.32 -8.56 2.36
C HIS A 739 12.17 -8.27 3.59
N GLY A 740 12.52 -7.00 3.78
CA GLY A 740 13.10 -6.57 5.04
C GLY A 740 12.03 -6.49 6.13
N LEU A 741 12.45 -6.52 7.39
CA LEU A 741 11.58 -6.38 8.55
C LEU A 741 11.57 -4.91 8.98
N MET A 742 10.39 -4.36 9.25
CA MET A 742 10.15 -2.97 9.64
C MET A 742 9.61 -2.90 11.06
N THR A 743 9.91 -1.84 11.79
CA THR A 743 9.26 -1.51 13.07
C THR A 743 8.16 -0.47 12.86
N ASN A 744 6.98 -0.67 13.44
CA ASN A 744 5.93 0.34 13.50
C ASN A 744 6.07 1.23 14.75
N GLN A 745 5.17 2.22 14.92
CA GLN A 745 5.24 3.17 16.04
C GLN A 745 5.03 2.53 17.42
N ASN A 746 4.46 1.32 17.46
CA ASN A 746 4.24 0.53 18.68
C ASN A 746 5.34 -0.53 18.89
N TYR A 747 6.43 -0.47 18.11
CA TYR A 747 7.51 -1.44 18.08
C TYR A 747 7.12 -2.83 17.56
N GLU A 748 5.93 -3.01 17.00
CA GLU A 748 5.57 -4.27 16.35
C GLU A 748 6.30 -4.39 15.02
N MET A 749 6.74 -5.61 14.71
CA MET A 749 7.44 -5.86 13.45
C MET A 749 6.46 -6.15 12.34
N GLU A 750 6.67 -5.50 11.20
CA GLU A 750 5.92 -5.70 9.98
C GLU A 750 6.87 -6.11 8.86
N ILE A 751 6.34 -6.86 7.89
CA ILE A 751 7.06 -7.20 6.68
C ILE A 751 7.01 -5.99 5.74
N SER A 752 8.14 -5.62 5.15
CA SER A 752 8.21 -4.44 4.29
C SER A 752 7.35 -4.55 3.04
N LYS A 753 7.02 -3.42 2.43
CA LYS A 753 6.13 -3.39 1.26
C LYS A 753 6.85 -3.77 -0.04
N LYS A 754 8.17 -3.58 -0.08
CA LYS A 754 9.00 -3.81 -1.27
C LYS A 754 10.05 -4.89 -1.04
N ILE A 755 10.28 -5.67 -2.08
CA ILE A 755 11.34 -6.68 -2.13
C ILE A 755 12.70 -5.98 -2.16
N ALA A 756 13.54 -6.28 -1.17
CA ALA A 756 14.87 -5.68 -1.06
C ALA A 756 15.97 -6.53 -1.72
N MET A 757 15.75 -7.83 -1.90
CA MET A 757 16.79 -8.77 -2.35
C MET A 757 16.27 -9.96 -3.15
N ASN A 758 17.17 -10.62 -3.87
CA ASN A 758 16.97 -11.83 -4.65
C ASN A 758 17.96 -12.93 -4.24
N PHE A 759 17.61 -14.21 -4.43
CA PHE A 759 18.57 -15.31 -4.30
C PHE A 759 19.55 -15.34 -5.47
N ILE A 760 20.82 -15.59 -5.16
CA ILE A 760 21.90 -15.92 -6.10
C ILE A 760 22.16 -17.44 -6.08
N LYS A 761 21.96 -18.09 -4.92
CA LYS A 761 22.13 -19.52 -4.70
C LYS A 761 20.98 -20.04 -3.86
N ILE A 762 20.65 -21.33 -4.02
CA ILE A 762 19.61 -21.98 -3.22
C ILE A 762 20.04 -21.95 -1.74
N PRO A 763 19.24 -21.34 -0.84
CA PRO A 763 19.49 -21.37 0.59
C PRO A 763 19.61 -22.79 1.14
N LYS A 764 20.44 -22.94 2.18
CA LYS A 764 20.54 -24.22 2.88
C LYS A 764 19.33 -24.36 3.82
N VAL A 765 18.60 -25.45 3.68
CA VAL A 765 17.47 -25.82 4.54
C VAL A 765 17.85 -27.07 5.31
N ASN A 766 17.80 -27.01 6.64
CA ASN A 766 18.06 -28.15 7.52
C ASN A 766 16.76 -28.56 8.22
N LEU A 767 16.57 -29.87 8.40
CA LEU A 767 15.55 -30.38 9.32
C LEU A 767 16.00 -30.14 10.77
N SER A 768 15.05 -29.77 11.62
CA SER A 768 15.26 -29.61 13.05
C SER A 768 14.06 -30.23 13.76
N ASP A 769 14.28 -31.01 14.82
CA ASP A 769 13.20 -31.57 15.65
C ASP A 769 13.35 -31.11 17.10
N LYS A 770 13.86 -29.89 17.29
CA LYS A 770 14.09 -29.34 18.63
C LYS A 770 12.80 -28.86 19.23
N PHE A 771 12.51 -29.30 20.44
CA PHE A 771 11.41 -28.79 21.25
C PHE A 771 11.96 -28.21 22.53
N TYR A 772 11.68 -26.94 22.83
CA TYR A 772 12.25 -26.27 23.99
C TYR A 772 11.40 -25.15 24.58
N LEU A 773 11.61 -24.91 25.87
CA LEU A 773 11.06 -23.79 26.63
C LEU A 773 12.11 -22.68 26.77
N LYS A 774 11.71 -21.44 26.52
CA LYS A 774 12.57 -20.25 26.62
C LYS A 774 11.87 -19.14 27.39
N MET A 775 12.56 -18.59 28.38
CA MET A 775 12.12 -17.43 29.14
C MET A 775 12.93 -16.20 28.74
N ILE A 776 12.25 -15.08 28.45
CA ILE A 776 12.89 -13.83 28.02
C ILE A 776 12.39 -12.67 28.87
N ARG A 777 13.34 -11.88 29.37
CA ARG A 777 13.10 -10.67 30.15
C ARG A 777 13.48 -9.45 29.32
N PRO A 778 12.52 -8.78 28.65
CA PRO A 778 12.83 -7.54 27.94
C PRO A 778 13.17 -6.43 28.92
N SER A 779 14.19 -5.66 28.56
CA SER A 779 14.71 -4.46 29.22
C SER A 779 14.23 -3.16 28.57
N THR A 780 13.74 -3.22 27.32
CA THR A 780 13.23 -2.05 26.57
C THR A 780 11.91 -2.35 25.86
N LYS A 781 11.13 -1.31 25.54
CA LYS A 781 9.91 -1.43 24.72
C LYS A 781 10.17 -2.00 23.32
N LEU A 782 11.34 -1.73 22.75
CA LEU A 782 11.76 -2.32 21.47
C LEU A 782 11.94 -3.84 21.60
N GLU A 783 12.55 -4.33 22.68
CA GLU A 783 12.67 -5.78 22.93
C GLU A 783 11.32 -6.46 23.05
N VAL A 784 10.35 -5.83 23.70
CA VAL A 784 8.97 -6.34 23.78
C VAL A 784 8.38 -6.55 22.38
N GLY A 785 8.53 -5.57 21.50
CA GLY A 785 8.04 -5.62 20.13
C GLY A 785 8.75 -6.68 19.28
N LEU A 786 10.07 -6.79 19.43
CA LEU A 786 10.90 -7.81 18.77
C LEU A 786 10.51 -9.23 19.22
N ILE A 787 10.40 -9.46 20.53
CA ILE A 787 10.01 -10.76 21.10
C ILE A 787 8.60 -11.14 20.66
N SER A 788 7.67 -10.19 20.67
CA SER A 788 6.29 -10.41 20.22
C SER A 788 6.20 -10.82 18.76
N SER A 789 7.22 -10.48 17.98
CA SER A 789 7.38 -10.80 16.55
C SER A 789 8.38 -11.93 16.31
N ASN A 790 8.67 -12.75 17.33
CA ASN A 790 9.59 -13.89 17.27
C ASN A 790 11.04 -13.54 16.93
N ILE A 791 11.48 -12.31 17.15
CA ILE A 791 12.86 -11.88 16.98
C ILE A 791 13.56 -11.97 18.34
N LEU A 792 14.52 -12.89 18.47
CA LEU A 792 15.18 -13.20 19.73
C LEU A 792 16.44 -12.35 19.98
N PRO A 793 16.85 -12.15 21.25
CA PRO A 793 17.36 -10.86 21.70
C PRO A 793 18.67 -10.49 21.04
N ILE A 794 18.72 -9.26 20.56
CA ILE A 794 19.86 -8.70 19.86
C ILE A 794 20.81 -8.12 20.89
N LYS A 795 21.99 -8.73 21.05
CA LYS A 795 23.10 -8.09 21.75
C LYS A 795 23.42 -6.79 20.98
N ASN A 796 23.07 -5.63 21.54
CA ASN A 796 23.15 -4.26 20.96
C ASN A 796 21.98 -3.78 20.10
N LEU A 797 20.85 -3.45 20.72
CA LEU A 797 19.76 -2.69 20.04
C LEU A 797 20.15 -1.27 19.64
N GLY A 798 21.13 -0.67 20.33
CA GLY A 798 21.70 0.63 19.97
C GLY A 798 22.46 0.64 18.62
N SER A 799 22.50 -0.49 17.90
CA SER A 799 23.19 -0.65 16.62
C SER A 799 22.31 -0.49 15.38
N PHE A 800 21.00 -0.21 15.54
CA PHE A 800 20.07 -0.05 14.40
C PHE A 800 19.79 1.42 14.08
N PRO A 801 20.50 2.02 13.13
CA PRO A 801 20.51 3.48 12.89
C PRO A 801 19.18 4.07 12.42
N PHE A 802 18.25 3.24 11.97
CA PHE A 802 16.97 3.66 11.39
C PHE A 802 15.76 3.24 12.23
N ILE A 803 15.99 2.71 13.43
CA ILE A 803 14.94 2.34 14.39
C ILE A 803 15.01 3.32 15.55
N LYS A 804 13.89 3.98 15.85
CA LYS A 804 13.80 4.85 17.03
C LYS A 804 13.79 3.98 18.27
N THR A 805 14.58 4.32 19.28
CA THR A 805 14.55 3.66 20.59
C THR A 805 14.14 4.66 21.66
N ASP A 806 13.01 4.42 22.32
CA ASP A 806 12.67 5.13 23.54
C ASP A 806 13.56 4.55 24.65
N GLY A 807 14.41 5.38 25.26
CA GLY A 807 15.31 4.98 26.36
C GLY A 807 14.62 4.64 27.68
N GLU A 808 13.31 4.36 27.65
CA GLU A 808 12.54 3.98 28.83
C GLU A 808 12.78 2.50 29.17
N SER A 809 13.22 2.25 30.40
CA SER A 809 13.35 0.91 30.96
C SER A 809 11.98 0.23 30.99
N TYR A 810 11.88 -0.94 30.36
CA TYR A 810 10.72 -1.80 30.47
C TYR A 810 10.98 -2.82 31.58
N GLU A 811 10.23 -2.72 32.68
CA GLU A 811 10.30 -3.70 33.77
C GLU A 811 8.88 -4.18 34.09
N GLY A 812 8.73 -5.50 34.34
CA GLY A 812 7.54 -6.03 34.98
C GLY A 812 6.94 -7.31 34.40
N PHE A 813 7.42 -7.82 33.26
CA PHE A 813 6.88 -9.04 32.65
C PHE A 813 7.93 -9.99 32.08
N ASP A 814 7.72 -11.29 32.31
CA ASP A 814 8.49 -12.40 31.76
C ASP A 814 7.73 -13.01 30.57
N TYR A 815 8.43 -13.17 29.44
CA TYR A 815 7.89 -13.84 28.25
C TYR A 815 8.32 -15.31 28.27
N ILE A 816 7.34 -16.20 28.39
CA ILE A 816 7.57 -17.64 28.33
C ILE A 816 7.16 -18.11 26.94
N LEU A 817 8.09 -18.75 26.25
CA LEU A 817 7.94 -19.24 24.88
C LEU A 817 8.19 -20.75 24.85
N VAL A 818 7.23 -21.52 24.38
CA VAL A 818 7.42 -22.93 24.02
C VAL A 818 7.57 -23.00 22.50
N LYS A 819 8.67 -23.55 22.02
CA LYS A 819 8.99 -23.62 20.59
C LYS A 819 9.23 -25.06 20.17
N SER A 820 8.71 -25.41 19.01
CA SER A 820 8.96 -26.68 18.35
C SER A 820 9.42 -26.42 16.93
N GLU A 821 10.71 -26.63 16.67
CA GLU A 821 11.34 -26.41 15.37
C GLU A 821 11.03 -27.58 14.42
N ARG A 822 10.93 -27.27 13.13
CA ARG A 822 10.81 -28.25 12.03
C ARG A 822 11.85 -28.02 10.93
N TYR A 823 12.05 -26.75 10.57
CA TYR A 823 13.01 -26.39 9.54
C TYR A 823 13.82 -25.17 9.94
N GLU A 824 15.10 -25.20 9.57
CA GLU A 824 16.01 -24.06 9.67
C GLU A 824 16.43 -23.65 8.26
N ILE A 825 16.18 -22.39 7.92
CA ILE A 825 16.57 -21.77 6.66
C ILE A 825 17.75 -20.83 6.90
N LEU A 826 18.88 -21.07 6.23
CA LEU A 826 20.09 -20.27 6.33
C LEU A 826 20.26 -19.38 5.09
N LEU A 827 20.12 -18.08 5.31
CA LEU A 827 20.26 -17.02 4.31
C LEU A 827 21.64 -16.36 4.45
N ASP A 828 22.67 -17.01 3.91
CA ASP A 828 24.00 -16.41 3.88
C ASP A 828 24.04 -15.18 2.96
N ILE A 829 24.87 -14.18 3.28
CA ILE A 829 25.04 -12.97 2.46
C ILE A 829 25.54 -13.35 1.06
N ASP A 830 26.34 -14.41 0.94
CA ASP A 830 26.80 -14.93 -0.35
C ASP A 830 25.69 -15.59 -1.19
N ASN A 831 24.54 -15.88 -0.57
CA ASN A 831 23.37 -16.48 -1.24
C ASN A 831 22.37 -15.43 -1.71
N ILE A 832 22.50 -14.17 -1.31
CA ILE A 832 21.54 -13.10 -1.60
C ILE A 832 22.21 -11.89 -2.23
N LYS A 833 21.46 -11.15 -3.06
CA LYS A 833 21.88 -9.86 -3.60
C LYS A 833 20.77 -8.83 -3.44
N PRO A 834 21.06 -7.56 -3.12
CA PRO A 834 20.09 -6.49 -3.23
C PRO A 834 19.53 -6.38 -4.66
N THR A 835 18.26 -5.97 -4.78
CA THR A 835 17.65 -5.67 -6.09
C THR A 835 18.29 -4.44 -6.73
N LYS A 836 18.27 -4.35 -8.06
CA LYS A 836 18.83 -3.18 -8.77
C LYS A 836 18.11 -1.88 -8.38
N GLU A 837 16.79 -1.93 -8.22
CA GLU A 837 15.98 -0.80 -7.76
C GLU A 837 16.45 -0.35 -6.36
N PHE A 838 16.64 -1.29 -5.42
CA PHE A 838 17.10 -0.98 -4.07
C PHE A 838 18.51 -0.37 -4.07
N GLU A 839 19.45 -0.91 -4.84
CA GLU A 839 20.79 -0.33 -4.98
C GLU A 839 20.75 1.11 -5.54
N GLN A 840 19.87 1.37 -6.51
CA GLN A 840 19.74 2.68 -7.16
C GLN A 840 19.16 3.73 -6.22
N VAL A 841 18.04 3.43 -5.54
CA VAL A 841 17.42 4.40 -4.62
C VAL A 841 18.34 4.73 -3.45
N ILE A 842 19.14 3.78 -2.98
CA ILE A 842 20.17 4.04 -1.97
C ILE A 842 21.23 5.00 -2.50
N GLU A 843 21.73 4.78 -3.72
CA GLU A 843 22.73 5.68 -4.32
C GLU A 843 22.17 7.09 -4.52
N GLU A 844 20.91 7.23 -4.91
CA GLU A 844 20.22 8.53 -5.00
C GLU A 844 20.14 9.23 -3.63
N ALA A 845 19.75 8.50 -2.58
CA ALA A 845 19.70 9.06 -1.22
C ALA A 845 21.10 9.43 -0.69
N LEU A 846 22.11 8.63 -0.99
CA LEU A 846 23.51 8.95 -0.65
C LEU A 846 23.97 10.23 -1.35
N ASN A 847 23.48 10.53 -2.55
CA ASN A 847 23.81 11.76 -3.28
C ASN A 847 22.84 12.93 -2.99
N SER A 848 21.88 12.77 -2.08
CA SER A 848 20.93 13.82 -1.70
C SER A 848 21.52 14.84 -0.72
N MET A 849 20.96 16.06 -0.69
CA MET A 849 21.22 17.08 0.33
C MET A 849 20.73 16.67 1.73
N LYS A 850 19.74 15.78 1.84
CA LYS A 850 19.14 15.32 3.10
C LYS A 850 19.31 13.80 3.29
N PRO A 851 20.56 13.30 3.29
CA PRO A 851 20.83 11.87 3.13
C PRO A 851 20.21 11.01 4.24
N LEU A 852 20.27 11.43 5.51
CA LEU A 852 19.70 10.64 6.61
C LEU A 852 18.17 10.51 6.49
N LYS A 853 17.50 11.60 6.09
CA LYS A 853 16.04 11.61 5.93
C LYS A 853 15.60 10.70 4.78
N ASP A 854 16.33 10.75 3.67
CA ASP A 854 16.01 9.97 2.49
C ASP A 854 16.34 8.49 2.69
N LEU A 855 17.46 8.17 3.34
CA LEU A 855 17.77 6.80 3.78
C LEU A 855 16.69 6.28 4.73
N GLN A 856 16.27 7.06 5.73
CA GLN A 856 15.19 6.67 6.64
C GLN A 856 13.89 6.38 5.88
N HIS A 857 13.53 7.20 4.88
CA HIS A 857 12.37 6.96 4.03
C HIS A 857 12.49 5.63 3.27
N ILE A 858 13.65 5.35 2.68
CA ILE A 858 13.89 4.10 1.94
C ILE A 858 13.78 2.89 2.87
N PHE A 859 14.41 2.91 4.04
CA PHE A 859 14.31 1.78 4.97
C PHE A 859 12.91 1.65 5.60
N ASN A 860 12.12 2.72 5.64
CA ASN A 860 10.68 2.65 5.97
C ASN A 860 9.82 2.05 4.82
N GLU A 861 10.35 1.82 3.63
CA GLU A 861 9.65 1.13 2.54
C GLU A 861 10.16 -0.30 2.33
N TYR A 862 11.48 -0.49 2.41
CA TYR A 862 12.17 -1.75 2.11
C TYR A 862 12.45 -2.61 3.35
N GLY A 863 12.41 -2.04 4.56
CA GLY A 863 12.76 -2.72 5.79
C GLY A 863 13.96 -2.10 6.50
N HIS A 864 13.99 -2.20 7.83
CA HIS A 864 15.14 -1.79 8.65
C HIS A 864 16.11 -2.95 8.89
N LEU A 865 15.59 -4.16 9.01
CA LEU A 865 16.34 -5.35 9.44
C LEU A 865 16.22 -6.49 8.41
N PHE A 866 17.16 -7.43 8.48
CA PHE A 866 17.15 -8.67 7.72
C PHE A 866 17.62 -9.84 8.59
N SER A 867 16.93 -10.98 8.49
CA SER A 867 17.28 -12.20 9.21
C SER A 867 18.10 -13.14 8.34
N ARG A 868 19.28 -13.55 8.82
CA ARG A 868 20.13 -14.53 8.13
C ARG A 868 19.80 -15.98 8.49
N ARG A 869 18.98 -16.20 9.52
CA ARG A 869 18.60 -17.53 10.00
C ARG A 869 17.13 -17.50 10.42
N ILE A 870 16.31 -18.32 9.77
CA ILE A 870 14.87 -18.35 9.98
C ILE A 870 14.47 -19.76 10.40
N ILE A 871 13.71 -19.87 11.48
CA ILE A 871 13.24 -21.14 12.01
C ILE A 871 11.74 -21.23 11.80
N LEU A 872 11.32 -22.31 11.14
CA LEU A 872 9.93 -22.66 10.91
C LEU A 872 9.53 -23.81 11.84
N GLY A 873 8.30 -23.76 12.33
CA GLY A 873 7.77 -24.75 13.25
C GLY A 873 6.46 -24.28 13.85
N ARG A 874 6.24 -24.54 15.14
CA ARG A 874 5.13 -23.98 15.92
C ARG A 874 5.60 -23.36 17.23
N SER A 875 4.92 -22.30 17.67
CA SER A 875 5.25 -21.59 18.91
C SER A 875 4.03 -21.27 19.75
N LEU A 876 4.21 -21.34 21.06
CA LEU A 876 3.24 -20.91 22.06
C LEU A 876 3.89 -19.90 22.99
N LYS A 877 3.11 -18.95 23.48
CA LYS A 877 3.59 -17.90 24.38
C LYS A 877 2.64 -17.60 25.52
N ILE A 878 3.18 -17.18 26.66
CA ILE A 878 2.44 -16.50 27.72
C ILE A 878 3.30 -15.38 28.30
N ILE A 879 2.65 -14.32 28.77
CA ILE A 879 3.28 -13.19 29.42
C ILE A 879 2.87 -13.23 30.90
N LEU A 880 3.85 -13.37 31.80
CA LEU A 880 3.62 -13.40 33.24
C LEU A 880 4.22 -12.16 33.91
N PRO A 881 3.67 -11.69 35.04
CA PRO A 881 4.34 -10.68 35.87
C PRO A 881 5.71 -11.20 36.34
N ASN A 882 6.73 -10.35 36.31
CA ASN A 882 8.10 -10.73 36.65
C ASN A 882 8.18 -11.28 38.09
N SER A 883 8.70 -12.50 38.24
CA SER A 883 8.96 -13.12 39.55
C SER A 883 10.47 -13.14 39.81
N SER A 884 10.89 -12.65 40.98
CA SER A 884 12.30 -12.40 41.30
C SER A 884 13.20 -13.64 41.32
N ASP A 885 12.65 -14.84 41.45
CA ASP A 885 13.42 -16.03 41.86
C ASP A 885 13.38 -17.22 40.89
N ASN A 886 12.58 -17.18 39.81
CA ASN A 886 12.49 -18.29 38.86
C ASN A 886 13.35 -18.03 37.63
N THR A 887 14.53 -18.65 37.57
CA THR A 887 15.32 -18.78 36.34
C THR A 887 15.50 -20.26 36.03
N PHE A 888 14.92 -20.73 34.92
CA PHE A 888 15.16 -22.07 34.41
C PHE A 888 16.02 -21.96 33.13
N GLU A 889 17.04 -22.82 33.00
CA GLU A 889 17.81 -22.95 31.77
C GLU A 889 16.94 -23.56 30.66
N ASN A 890 17.26 -23.30 29.39
CA ASN A 890 16.47 -23.82 28.26
C ASN A 890 16.31 -25.34 28.39
N VAL A 891 15.06 -25.78 28.55
CA VAL A 891 14.70 -27.19 28.75
C VAL A 891 14.33 -27.80 27.40
N ASN A 892 14.89 -28.96 27.05
CA ASN A 892 14.66 -29.63 25.77
C ASN A 892 13.85 -30.94 25.88
N ASP A 893 13.27 -31.21 27.05
CA ASP A 893 12.50 -32.42 27.34
C ASP A 893 11.03 -32.08 27.68
N VAL A 894 10.07 -32.80 27.09
CA VAL A 894 8.63 -32.48 27.18
C VAL A 894 8.13 -32.56 28.63
N ASP A 895 8.57 -33.57 29.39
CA ASP A 895 8.14 -33.78 30.77
C ASP A 895 8.74 -32.71 31.69
N GLU A 896 10.01 -32.35 31.45
CA GLU A 896 10.66 -31.24 32.17
C GLU A 896 10.04 -29.88 31.82
N ILE A 897 9.58 -29.67 30.59
CA ILE A 897 8.87 -28.44 30.18
C ILE A 897 7.51 -28.35 30.88
N LEU A 898 6.73 -29.44 30.90
CA LEU A 898 5.45 -29.50 31.61
C LEU A 898 5.63 -29.22 33.10
N LYS A 899 6.67 -29.81 33.71
CA LYS A 899 7.03 -29.53 35.11
C LYS A 899 7.37 -28.05 35.31
N SER A 900 8.18 -27.47 34.45
CA SER A 900 8.59 -26.06 34.54
C SER A 900 7.40 -25.10 34.38
N LEU A 901 6.47 -25.40 33.48
CA LEU A 901 5.24 -24.61 33.30
C LEU A 901 4.29 -24.72 34.51
N ASN A 902 4.20 -25.90 35.11
CA ASN A 902 3.45 -26.13 36.34
C ASN A 902 4.05 -25.37 37.53
N ASP A 903 5.38 -25.38 37.68
CA ASP A 903 6.10 -24.61 38.71
C ASP A 903 5.86 -23.09 38.57
N LEU A 904 5.61 -22.61 37.35
CA LEU A 904 5.26 -21.23 37.03
C LEU A 904 3.76 -20.92 37.15
N ASN A 905 2.93 -21.87 37.61
CA ASN A 905 1.46 -21.77 37.68
C ASN A 905 0.80 -21.35 36.35
N VAL A 906 1.37 -21.74 35.22
CA VAL A 906 0.75 -21.56 33.91
C VAL A 906 -0.36 -22.60 33.77
N SER A 907 -1.52 -22.24 33.23
CA SER A 907 -2.64 -23.17 32.97
C SER A 907 -2.97 -23.30 31.48
N TYR A 908 -2.55 -22.33 30.68
CA TYR A 908 -2.69 -22.33 29.24
C TYR A 908 -1.56 -21.50 28.61
N LEU A 909 -1.30 -21.74 27.33
CA LEU A 909 -0.43 -20.93 26.49
C LEU A 909 -1.22 -20.39 25.29
N LEU A 910 -0.70 -19.36 24.63
CA LEU A 910 -1.33 -18.74 23.46
C LEU A 910 -0.57 -19.09 22.19
N THR A 911 -1.28 -19.46 21.12
CA THR A 911 -0.71 -19.51 19.77
C THR A 911 -0.37 -18.10 19.26
N GLN A 912 0.37 -17.99 18.14
CA GLN A 912 0.63 -16.69 17.50
C GLN A 912 -0.67 -15.95 17.12
N ASN A 913 -1.73 -16.69 16.81
CA ASN A 913 -3.07 -16.15 16.48
C ASN A 913 -3.93 -15.85 17.72
N GLY A 914 -3.41 -16.10 18.94
CA GLY A 914 -4.10 -15.83 20.19
C GLY A 914 -5.11 -16.90 20.63
N GLU A 915 -5.00 -18.12 20.11
CA GLU A 915 -5.81 -19.26 20.56
C GLU A 915 -5.23 -19.86 21.84
N ASN A 916 -6.09 -20.25 22.78
CA ASN A 916 -5.66 -20.89 24.02
C ASN A 916 -5.37 -22.37 23.79
N VAL A 917 -4.20 -22.81 24.22
CA VAL A 917 -3.82 -24.22 24.33
C VAL A 917 -3.65 -24.54 25.80
N GLU A 918 -4.54 -25.36 26.34
CA GLU A 918 -4.41 -25.88 27.71
C GLU A 918 -3.15 -26.74 27.82
N ILE A 919 -2.44 -26.66 28.95
CA ILE A 919 -1.17 -27.38 29.15
C ILE A 919 -1.34 -28.89 28.99
N ASP A 920 -2.47 -29.45 29.45
CA ASP A 920 -2.76 -30.87 29.32
C ASP A 920 -2.86 -31.34 27.86
N ASN A 921 -3.10 -30.42 26.93
CA ASN A 921 -3.17 -30.67 25.49
C ASN A 921 -1.86 -30.34 24.75
N LEU A 922 -0.79 -29.97 25.48
CA LEU A 922 0.49 -29.58 24.87
C LEU A 922 1.14 -30.74 24.09
N SER A 923 1.06 -31.97 24.61
CA SER A 923 1.57 -33.17 23.94
C SER A 923 0.87 -33.44 22.60
N TYR A 924 -0.47 -33.40 22.57
CA TYR A 924 -1.26 -33.54 21.35
C TYR A 924 -0.97 -32.43 20.34
N TRP A 925 -0.74 -31.20 20.81
CA TRP A 925 -0.40 -30.07 19.96
C TRP A 925 0.97 -30.23 19.29
N ILE A 926 1.92 -30.91 19.93
CA ILE A 926 3.24 -31.23 19.36
C ILE A 926 3.12 -32.33 18.29
N GLU A 927 2.21 -33.28 18.44
CA GLU A 927 2.02 -34.37 17.48
C GLU A 927 1.29 -33.91 16.19
N ASP A 928 0.41 -32.91 16.27
CA ASP A 928 -0.36 -32.33 15.15
C ASP A 928 0.42 -31.23 14.38
N MET A 929 1.59 -31.56 13.84
CA MET A 929 2.53 -30.57 13.27
C MET A 929 2.49 -30.38 11.75
N ASP A 930 2.01 -31.36 11.00
CA ASP A 930 2.37 -31.47 9.57
C ASP A 930 1.66 -30.47 8.64
N ASP A 931 0.55 -29.85 9.08
CA ASP A 931 -0.28 -28.99 8.21
C ASP A 931 -0.23 -27.47 8.54
N ASN A 932 0.47 -27.03 9.61
CA ASN A 932 0.39 -25.64 10.11
C ASN A 932 1.76 -25.04 10.52
N LEU A 933 2.72 -25.01 9.60
CA LEU A 933 4.02 -24.35 9.82
C LEU A 933 3.89 -22.82 9.89
N GLU A 934 4.58 -22.21 10.85
CA GLU A 934 4.72 -20.75 11.01
C GLU A 934 6.19 -20.36 11.24
N VAL A 935 6.52 -19.08 11.04
CA VAL A 935 7.83 -18.55 11.44
C VAL A 935 7.84 -18.40 12.95
N ILE A 936 8.64 -19.21 13.63
CA ILE A 936 8.74 -19.22 15.09
C ILE A 936 9.96 -18.48 15.60
N GLU A 937 10.94 -18.21 14.73
CA GLU A 937 12.12 -17.43 15.09
C GLU A 937 12.77 -16.76 13.87
N PHE A 938 13.02 -15.46 14.00
CA PHE A 938 14.01 -14.77 13.18
C PHE A 938 15.28 -14.57 14.01
N ASP A 939 16.39 -15.11 13.54
CA ASP A 939 17.68 -15.11 14.22
C ASP A 939 18.78 -14.54 13.29
N ASN A 940 19.94 -14.23 13.88
CA ASN A 940 21.10 -13.62 13.23
C ASN A 940 20.70 -12.35 12.43
N ILE A 941 20.02 -11.44 13.14
CA ILE A 941 19.49 -10.20 12.57
C ILE A 941 20.62 -9.22 12.27
N ILE A 942 20.61 -8.66 11.07
CA ILE A 942 21.50 -7.58 10.64
C ILE A 942 20.69 -6.36 10.17
N PRO A 943 21.25 -5.14 10.23
CA PRO A 943 20.65 -4.00 9.55
C PRO A 943 20.55 -4.28 8.04
N LEU A 944 19.42 -3.95 7.41
CA LEU A 944 19.18 -4.28 6.01
C LEU A 944 20.29 -3.74 5.08
N TYR A 945 20.83 -2.56 5.36
CA TYR A 945 21.89 -1.96 4.53
C TYR A 945 23.19 -2.77 4.49
N LYS A 946 23.41 -3.72 5.42
CA LYS A 946 24.60 -4.60 5.42
C LYS A 946 24.57 -5.66 4.30
N ILE A 947 23.47 -5.76 3.53
CA ILE A 947 23.43 -6.58 2.31
C ILE A 947 23.94 -5.84 1.07
N LEU A 948 24.13 -4.51 1.14
CA LEU A 948 24.56 -3.68 0.01
C LEU A 948 26.04 -3.92 -0.35
N LYS A 949 26.51 -3.31 -1.44
CA LYS A 949 27.94 -3.33 -1.78
C LYS A 949 28.78 -2.63 -0.70
N GLU A 950 30.00 -3.10 -0.47
CA GLU A 950 30.91 -2.58 0.55
C GLU A 950 31.10 -1.06 0.48
N GLU A 951 31.17 -0.50 -0.74
CA GLU A 951 31.28 0.96 -0.95
C GLU A 951 30.06 1.71 -0.41
N GLN A 952 28.84 1.23 -0.68
CA GLN A 952 27.60 1.84 -0.21
C GLN A 952 27.48 1.71 1.30
N GLN A 953 27.86 0.55 1.86
CA GLN A 953 27.91 0.36 3.31
C GLN A 953 28.83 1.39 3.98
N LYS A 954 30.06 1.55 3.49
CA LYS A 954 31.02 2.54 4.01
C LYS A 954 30.48 3.97 3.94
N LYS A 955 29.79 4.33 2.86
CA LYS A 955 29.15 5.67 2.73
C LYS A 955 28.04 5.85 3.77
N ILE A 956 27.19 4.84 3.97
CA ILE A 956 26.11 4.88 4.98
C ILE A 956 26.70 4.98 6.39
N ASP A 957 27.65 4.10 6.75
CA ASP A 957 28.32 4.09 8.06
C ASP A 957 28.95 5.47 8.34
N ASN A 958 29.67 6.03 7.37
CA ASN A 958 30.27 7.36 7.46
C ASN A 958 29.22 8.48 7.69
N ILE A 959 28.07 8.44 7.01
CA ILE A 959 26.99 9.41 7.25
C ILE A 959 26.43 9.24 8.66
N LEU A 960 26.16 8.01 9.09
CA LEU A 960 25.61 7.73 10.42
C LEU A 960 26.54 8.19 11.54
N ASP A 961 27.83 7.91 11.43
CA ASP A 961 28.85 8.37 12.38
C ASP A 961 28.83 9.90 12.51
N LYS A 962 28.71 10.62 11.38
CA LYS A 962 28.69 12.08 11.34
C LYS A 962 27.40 12.69 11.87
N PHE A 963 26.28 11.97 11.79
CA PHE A 963 25.01 12.40 12.38
C PHE A 963 24.92 12.05 13.87
N ASN A 964 25.63 11.02 14.33
CA ASN A 964 25.75 10.66 15.74
C ASN A 964 26.79 11.51 16.49
N ASP A 965 27.61 12.28 15.77
CA ASP A 965 28.53 13.26 16.32
C ASP A 965 27.79 14.58 16.64
N PHE A 966 27.46 14.77 17.91
CA PHE A 966 26.74 15.96 18.40
C PHE A 966 27.65 17.13 18.80
N GLN A 967 28.97 16.98 18.69
CA GLN A 967 29.94 17.95 19.20
C GLN A 967 30.67 18.69 18.08
N ASN A 968 31.05 17.99 17.01
CA ASN A 968 31.88 18.59 15.98
C ASN A 968 31.06 19.25 14.86
N SER A 969 31.44 20.47 14.52
CA SER A 969 30.88 21.17 13.37
C SER A 969 31.52 20.70 12.06
N ARG A 970 30.73 20.64 10.99
CA ARG A 970 31.16 20.16 9.67
C ARG A 970 30.70 21.11 8.58
N VAL A 971 31.31 21.01 7.40
CA VAL A 971 30.83 21.71 6.20
C VAL A 971 29.49 21.10 5.79
N ILE A 972 28.44 21.90 5.88
CA ILE A 972 27.06 21.49 5.59
C ILE A 972 26.75 21.66 4.11
N MET A 973 27.13 22.80 3.55
CA MET A 973 26.99 23.13 2.14
C MET A 973 27.85 24.35 1.80
N THR A 974 28.05 24.57 0.52
CA THR A 974 28.89 25.63 -0.05
C THR A 974 28.20 26.25 -1.24
N GLY A 975 28.45 27.52 -1.51
CA GLY A 975 27.83 28.19 -2.65
C GLY A 975 28.56 29.42 -3.12
N ILE A 976 28.21 29.83 -4.33
CA ILE A 976 28.62 31.11 -4.90
C ILE A 976 27.36 31.92 -5.25
N THR A 977 27.33 33.19 -4.88
CA THR A 977 26.22 34.11 -5.20
C THR A 977 26.75 35.31 -5.96
N ASP A 978 26.19 35.61 -7.13
CA ASP A 978 26.56 36.80 -7.89
C ASP A 978 26.00 38.08 -7.26
N LEU A 979 26.68 39.19 -7.54
CA LEU A 979 26.34 40.52 -7.04
C LEU A 979 25.78 41.43 -8.14
N LYS A 980 25.23 40.87 -9.23
CA LYS A 980 24.76 41.66 -10.39
C LYS A 980 23.61 42.60 -10.05
N ASP A 981 22.74 42.19 -9.13
CA ASP A 981 21.59 42.96 -8.66
C ASP A 981 21.96 44.15 -7.76
N LEU A 982 23.24 44.29 -7.40
CA LEU A 982 23.78 45.47 -6.73
C LEU A 982 24.22 46.58 -7.71
N GLU A 983 23.62 46.64 -8.91
CA GLU A 983 23.97 47.64 -9.94
C GLU A 983 23.87 49.08 -9.45
N TYR A 984 22.94 49.37 -8.54
CA TYR A 984 22.79 50.69 -7.92
C TYR A 984 24.05 51.15 -7.17
N LEU A 985 24.91 50.22 -6.73
CA LEU A 985 26.15 50.49 -6.00
C LEU A 985 27.35 50.73 -6.92
N LYS A 986 27.20 50.55 -8.23
CA LYS A 986 28.31 50.62 -9.20
C LYS A 986 29.05 51.97 -9.18
N ASN A 987 28.33 53.06 -8.92
CA ASN A 987 28.92 54.40 -8.85
C ASN A 987 29.47 54.71 -7.44
N GLU A 988 28.89 54.14 -6.38
CA GLU A 988 29.32 54.31 -4.99
C GLU A 988 30.64 53.59 -4.71
N PHE A 989 30.81 52.39 -5.29
CA PHE A 989 32.09 51.67 -5.25
C PHE A 989 33.19 52.34 -6.08
N LYS A 990 32.86 53.22 -7.04
CA LYS A 990 33.81 54.07 -7.78
C LYS A 990 34.07 55.44 -7.15
N GLY A 991 33.22 55.89 -6.22
CA GLY A 991 33.33 57.19 -5.55
C GLY A 991 34.22 57.19 -4.30
N ASP A 992 34.38 58.38 -3.71
CA ASP A 992 35.23 58.62 -2.53
C ASP A 992 34.58 58.27 -1.18
N LEU A 993 33.29 57.89 -1.17
CA LEU A 993 32.57 57.47 0.03
C LEU A 993 33.09 56.10 0.50
N VAL A 994 33.65 56.06 1.72
CA VAL A 994 34.12 54.87 2.43
C VAL A 994 33.24 54.71 3.68
N ASN A 995 32.91 53.47 4.07
CA ASN A 995 32.15 53.09 5.27
C ASN A 995 30.61 53.00 5.19
N VAL A 996 30.00 52.72 4.03
CA VAL A 996 28.57 52.35 3.95
C VAL A 996 28.41 50.82 3.97
N PHE A 997 27.45 50.33 4.76
CA PHE A 997 27.08 48.90 4.81
C PHE A 997 25.98 48.59 3.79
N HIS A 998 26.13 47.48 3.07
CA HIS A 998 25.13 46.98 2.13
C HIS A 998 24.75 45.55 2.48
N TYR A 999 23.49 45.19 2.26
CA TYR A 999 22.94 43.89 2.63
C TYR A 999 22.47 43.15 1.38
N LYS A 1000 22.97 41.94 1.18
CA LYS A 1000 22.55 41.04 0.09
C LYS A 1000 21.96 39.78 0.71
N ARG A 1001 20.69 39.51 0.43
CA ARG A 1001 20.03 38.26 0.83
C ARG A 1001 20.56 37.11 -0.01
N ILE A 1002 20.90 36.00 0.65
CA ILE A 1002 21.28 34.73 0.03
C ILE A 1002 20.26 33.67 0.47
N ASN A 1003 19.52 33.13 -0.50
CA ASN A 1003 18.53 32.09 -0.27
C ASN A 1003 19.13 30.72 -0.57
N LEU A 1004 18.87 29.76 0.30
CA LEU A 1004 19.28 28.37 0.15
C LEU A 1004 18.24 27.60 -0.65
N GLU A 1005 18.68 26.76 -1.58
CA GLU A 1005 17.79 25.88 -2.32
C GLU A 1005 17.15 24.81 -1.40
N SER A 1006 17.89 24.37 -0.37
CA SER A 1006 17.43 23.40 0.62
C SER A 1006 17.30 24.06 1.98
N SER A 1007 16.07 24.16 2.49
CA SER A 1007 15.81 24.68 3.83
C SER A 1007 16.42 23.79 4.92
N LEU A 1008 17.01 24.44 5.91
CA LEU A 1008 17.62 23.83 7.09
C LEU A 1008 16.54 23.60 8.17
N LYS A 1009 16.79 22.67 9.09
CA LYS A 1009 15.83 22.38 10.18
C LYS A 1009 15.78 23.47 11.25
N ASN A 1010 16.87 24.19 11.48
CA ASN A 1010 16.97 25.30 12.42
C ASN A 1010 18.04 26.31 11.98
N GLU A 1011 18.20 27.37 12.76
CA GLU A 1011 19.10 28.51 12.49
C GLU A 1011 20.49 28.34 13.12
N ASN A 1012 20.80 27.17 13.70
CA ASN A 1012 22.06 26.89 14.40
C ASN A 1012 23.21 26.58 13.43
N TYR A 1013 23.41 27.45 12.45
CA TYR A 1013 24.51 27.35 11.50
C TYR A 1013 25.30 28.66 11.46
N LYS A 1014 26.53 28.56 10.98
CA LYS A 1014 27.43 29.70 10.77
C LYS A 1014 27.85 29.74 9.32
N VAL A 1015 28.07 30.95 8.82
CA VAL A 1015 28.49 31.17 7.44
C VAL A 1015 29.83 31.88 7.44
N TYR A 1016 30.73 31.37 6.60
CA TYR A 1016 32.04 31.94 6.33
C TYR A 1016 32.17 32.16 4.83
N GLY A 1017 32.89 33.20 4.42
CA GLY A 1017 33.00 33.53 3.01
C GLY A 1017 33.80 34.78 2.71
N SER A 1018 34.00 35.02 1.42
CA SER A 1018 34.76 36.16 0.89
C SER A 1018 34.15 36.65 -0.42
N ILE A 1019 34.42 37.91 -0.76
CA ILE A 1019 34.11 38.47 -2.07
C ILE A 1019 35.26 38.20 -3.03
N ILE A 1020 34.92 37.72 -4.21
CA ILE A 1020 35.83 37.24 -5.23
C ILE A 1020 35.54 37.97 -6.54
N SER A 1021 36.59 38.25 -7.29
CA SER A 1021 36.48 38.81 -8.64
C SER A 1021 36.04 37.75 -9.66
N GLU A 1022 35.71 38.19 -10.88
CA GLU A 1022 35.42 37.32 -12.03
C GLU A 1022 36.55 36.31 -12.34
N ASN A 1023 37.78 36.61 -11.92
CA ASN A 1023 38.96 35.75 -12.07
C ASN A 1023 39.26 34.90 -10.81
N ASN A 1024 38.29 34.74 -9.90
CA ASN A 1024 38.42 33.99 -8.63
C ASN A 1024 39.49 34.51 -7.65
N ALA A 1025 39.95 35.76 -7.81
CA ALA A 1025 40.88 36.38 -6.87
C ALA A 1025 40.12 37.05 -5.71
N LYS A 1026 40.62 36.88 -4.48
CA LYS A 1026 40.10 37.55 -3.26
C LYS A 1026 40.25 39.07 -3.38
N LEU A 1027 39.21 39.80 -3.00
CA LEU A 1027 39.25 41.27 -2.97
C LEU A 1027 39.38 41.75 -1.53
N GLU A 1028 40.61 42.09 -1.11
CA GLU A 1028 40.87 42.58 0.26
C GLU A 1028 40.31 43.99 0.51
N GLU A 1029 39.95 44.72 -0.54
CA GLU A 1029 39.43 46.08 -0.41
C GLU A 1029 37.94 46.11 -0.05
N ILE A 1030 37.27 44.95 -0.06
CA ILE A 1030 35.86 44.79 0.28
C ILE A 1030 35.74 43.77 1.41
N TYR A 1031 35.21 44.23 2.53
CA TYR A 1031 34.89 43.39 3.67
C TYR A 1031 33.50 42.75 3.48
N VAL A 1032 33.38 41.48 3.86
CA VAL A 1032 32.09 40.77 3.92
C VAL A 1032 31.93 40.06 5.25
N ASN A 1033 30.73 40.11 5.80
CA ASN A 1033 30.31 39.33 6.95
C ASN A 1033 28.91 38.73 6.73
N PHE A 1034 28.47 37.85 7.62
CA PHE A 1034 27.20 37.15 7.50
C PHE A 1034 26.37 37.23 8.78
N GLY A 1035 25.08 37.43 8.64
CA GLY A 1035 24.15 37.57 9.75
C GLY A 1035 22.70 37.49 9.32
N GLN A 1036 21.79 37.73 10.27
CA GLN A 1036 20.33 37.62 10.05
C GLN A 1036 19.95 36.27 9.43
N TYR A 1037 20.32 35.20 10.14
CA TYR A 1037 20.08 33.81 9.74
C TYR A 1037 18.61 33.44 9.90
N ASP A 1038 18.09 32.70 8.95
CA ASP A 1038 16.85 31.93 9.09
C ASP A 1038 17.01 30.55 8.42
N VAL A 1039 15.98 29.71 8.54
CA VAL A 1039 15.96 28.35 7.97
C VAL A 1039 16.06 28.30 6.44
N ASN A 1040 15.82 29.41 5.75
CA ASN A 1040 15.85 29.52 4.29
C ASN A 1040 17.08 30.27 3.77
N GLY A 1041 17.92 30.83 4.63
CA GLY A 1041 19.16 31.49 4.25
C GLY A 1041 19.55 32.64 5.16
N PHE A 1042 20.41 33.52 4.64
CA PHE A 1042 21.12 34.51 5.45
C PHE A 1042 21.41 35.77 4.65
N TYR A 1043 21.82 36.85 5.34
CA TYR A 1043 22.27 38.07 4.70
C TYR A 1043 23.79 38.18 4.73
N ALA A 1044 24.37 38.54 3.58
CA ALA A 1044 25.74 39.01 3.48
C ALA A 1044 25.77 40.53 3.68
N ILE A 1045 26.62 40.98 4.60
CA ILE A 1045 26.85 42.37 4.97
C ILE A 1045 28.17 42.80 4.32
N ILE A 1046 28.11 43.71 3.36
CA ILE A 1046 29.23 44.10 2.49
C ILE A 1046 29.64 45.53 2.84
N LYS A 1047 30.94 45.77 3.02
CA LYS A 1047 31.50 47.08 3.32
C LYS A 1047 32.76 47.36 2.50
N LYS A 1048 32.85 48.55 1.90
CA LYS A 1048 34.06 49.03 1.22
C LYS A 1048 35.08 49.56 2.24
N LEU A 1049 36.32 49.04 2.19
CA LEU A 1049 37.39 49.41 3.13
C LEU A 1049 38.36 50.47 2.58
N LYS A 1050 38.58 50.49 1.26
CA LYS A 1050 39.51 51.41 0.59
C LYS A 1050 38.90 51.91 -0.72
N VAL A 1051 39.40 53.03 -1.24
CA VAL A 1051 39.04 53.53 -2.57
C VAL A 1051 39.58 52.55 -3.62
N THR A 1052 38.70 52.02 -4.45
CA THR A 1052 39.03 51.07 -5.53
C THR A 1052 38.17 51.33 -6.77
N ASN A 1053 38.65 50.89 -7.94
CA ASN A 1053 37.89 50.94 -9.20
C ASN A 1053 37.17 49.62 -9.53
N ILE A 1054 36.85 48.82 -8.51
CA ILE A 1054 36.26 47.49 -8.68
C ILE A 1054 34.79 47.61 -9.10
N ASP A 1055 34.41 46.90 -10.17
CA ASP A 1055 33.01 46.76 -10.58
C ASP A 1055 32.36 45.61 -9.79
N ILE A 1056 31.66 45.94 -8.69
CA ILE A 1056 31.07 44.95 -7.79
C ILE A 1056 30.03 44.05 -8.46
N THR A 1057 29.41 44.51 -9.57
CA THR A 1057 28.42 43.71 -10.33
C THR A 1057 29.05 42.51 -11.04
N LYS A 1058 30.38 42.49 -11.18
CA LYS A 1058 31.16 41.38 -11.74
C LYS A 1058 31.78 40.49 -10.65
N CYS A 1059 31.51 40.79 -9.39
CA CYS A 1059 32.01 40.03 -8.26
C CYS A 1059 31.00 38.99 -7.79
N TYR A 1060 31.51 38.02 -7.05
CA TYR A 1060 30.72 36.96 -6.44
C TYR A 1060 31.04 36.86 -4.95
N ILE A 1061 30.08 36.40 -4.16
CA ILE A 1061 30.29 35.97 -2.78
C ILE A 1061 30.47 34.46 -2.80
N SER A 1062 31.66 33.99 -2.43
CA SER A 1062 31.88 32.58 -2.10
C SER A 1062 31.57 32.37 -0.62
N TRP A 1063 30.74 31.39 -0.30
CA TRP A 1063 30.30 31.10 1.07
C TRP A 1063 30.28 29.60 1.40
N ILE A 1064 30.47 29.30 2.69
CA ILE A 1064 30.51 27.97 3.29
C ILE A 1064 29.63 28.00 4.54
N ILE A 1065 28.69 27.06 4.63
CA ILE A 1065 27.85 26.85 5.81
C ILE A 1065 28.47 25.76 6.67
N ILE A 1066 28.58 26.06 7.97
CA ILE A 1066 29.15 25.17 8.98
C ILE A 1066 28.13 24.96 10.09
N GLY A 1067 28.00 23.71 10.53
CA GLY A 1067 27.15 23.36 11.65
C GLY A 1067 27.15 21.86 11.93
N ILE A 1068 26.25 21.44 12.82
CA ILE A 1068 26.11 20.03 13.22
C ILE A 1068 25.05 19.37 12.33
N PRO A 1069 25.39 18.33 11.53
CA PRO A 1069 24.45 17.71 10.59
C PRO A 1069 23.12 17.26 11.21
N SER A 1070 23.14 16.68 12.42
CA SER A 1070 21.94 16.22 13.12
C SER A 1070 20.98 17.34 13.54
N GLN A 1071 21.50 18.54 13.77
CA GLN A 1071 20.67 19.72 14.07
C GLN A 1071 20.06 20.32 12.82
N LEU A 1072 20.79 20.35 11.71
CA LEU A 1072 20.40 21.03 10.47
C LEU A 1072 19.65 20.14 9.48
N SER A 1073 19.77 18.81 9.61
CA SER A 1073 19.20 17.78 8.73
C SER A 1073 19.68 17.79 7.27
N VAL A 1074 20.44 18.80 6.86
CA VAL A 1074 21.09 18.91 5.55
C VAL A 1074 22.57 18.57 5.72
N PHE A 1075 23.13 17.82 4.77
CA PHE A 1075 24.55 17.52 4.70
C PHE A 1075 24.93 17.22 3.24
N SER A 1076 25.41 18.22 2.51
CA SER A 1076 25.73 18.11 1.08
C SER A 1076 26.71 16.97 0.79
N PRO A 1077 26.52 16.19 -0.31
CA PRO A 1077 27.47 15.14 -0.72
C PRO A 1077 28.83 15.67 -1.18
N ASN A 1078 28.93 16.93 -1.59
CA ASN A 1078 30.09 17.46 -2.30
C ASN A 1078 31.34 17.59 -1.43
N ASN A 1079 31.17 17.84 -0.13
CA ASN A 1079 32.27 18.19 0.78
C ASN A 1079 32.23 17.41 2.11
N ARG A 1080 31.48 16.29 2.19
CA ARG A 1080 31.25 15.56 3.46
C ARG A 1080 32.51 15.09 4.14
N GLU A 1081 33.53 14.74 3.38
CA GLU A 1081 34.78 14.14 3.89
C GLU A 1081 35.68 15.16 4.58
N LEU A 1082 35.43 16.47 4.39
CA LEU A 1082 36.23 17.53 4.99
C LEU A 1082 35.98 17.61 6.49
N GLN A 1083 37.08 17.60 7.25
CA GLN A 1083 37.06 17.90 8.66
C GLN A 1083 37.32 19.40 8.87
N VAL A 1084 36.63 19.98 9.86
CA VAL A 1084 36.76 21.38 10.22
C VAL A 1084 37.02 21.44 11.72
N ASP A 1085 38.02 22.22 12.12
CA ASP A 1085 38.16 22.66 13.50
C ASP A 1085 37.47 24.00 13.70
N TYR A 1086 36.67 24.10 14.75
CA TYR A 1086 35.88 25.28 15.06
C TYR A 1086 36.19 25.74 16.49
N ILE A 1087 36.72 26.95 16.60
CA ILE A 1087 37.18 27.53 17.87
C ILE A 1087 36.34 28.76 18.16
N LYS A 1088 35.70 28.79 19.34
CA LYS A 1088 35.03 29.97 19.87
C LYS A 1088 35.86 30.56 21.02
N LYS A 1089 36.20 31.85 20.94
CA LYS A 1089 36.96 32.57 21.98
C LYS A 1089 36.37 33.95 22.24
N SER A 1090 36.00 34.21 23.50
CA SER A 1090 35.54 35.54 23.93
C SER A 1090 36.73 36.42 24.30
N ILE A 1091 36.73 37.67 23.81
CA ILE A 1091 37.78 38.67 24.02
C ILE A 1091 37.14 39.97 24.47
N LYS A 1092 37.77 40.65 25.45
CA LYS A 1092 37.37 41.97 25.89
C LYS A 1092 38.18 43.03 25.16
N LEU A 1093 37.53 43.85 24.32
CA LEU A 1093 38.21 44.92 23.61
C LEU A 1093 38.39 46.14 24.54
N GLN A 1094 39.62 46.63 24.65
CA GLN A 1094 40.00 47.83 25.37
C GLN A 1094 40.26 48.99 24.39
N PRO A 1095 39.81 50.23 24.69
CA PRO A 1095 40.11 51.38 23.85
C PRO A 1095 41.63 51.59 23.77
N ASN A 1096 42.21 51.53 22.56
CA ASN A 1096 43.64 51.70 22.20
C ASN A 1096 44.54 50.44 22.19
N GLU A 1097 44.01 49.23 22.39
CA GLU A 1097 44.71 47.99 22.02
C GLU A 1097 44.22 47.50 20.65
N PHE A 1098 45.13 47.15 19.75
CA PHE A 1098 44.79 46.63 18.41
C PHE A 1098 45.24 45.18 18.18
N ASN A 1099 46.20 44.70 18.97
CA ASN A 1099 46.73 43.34 18.89
C ASN A 1099 46.09 42.51 20.01
N TYR A 1100 45.14 41.65 19.67
CA TYR A 1100 44.47 40.80 20.65
C TYR A 1100 44.96 39.35 20.55
N ASN A 1101 45.03 38.74 21.74
CA ASN A 1101 45.62 37.45 22.08
C ASN A 1101 45.64 36.36 20.99
N THR A 1102 46.80 35.71 20.91
CA THR A 1102 47.06 34.41 20.31
C THR A 1102 45.91 33.41 20.57
N ILE A 1103 45.38 32.80 19.50
CA ILE A 1103 44.42 31.71 19.54
C ILE A 1103 45.19 30.41 19.37
N ASP A 1104 45.20 29.59 20.41
CA ASP A 1104 45.83 28.27 20.36
C ASP A 1104 44.94 27.30 19.59
N THR A 1105 45.54 26.49 18.74
CA THR A 1105 44.87 25.43 17.98
C THR A 1105 45.13 24.08 18.63
N CYS A 1106 44.15 23.19 18.62
CA CYS A 1106 44.29 21.85 19.18
C CYS A 1106 45.13 20.90 18.30
N PHE A 1107 45.62 21.38 17.16
CA PHE A 1107 46.39 20.64 16.18
C PHE A 1107 47.47 21.53 15.55
N THR A 1108 48.47 20.90 14.93
CA THR A 1108 49.58 21.61 14.29
C THR A 1108 49.19 22.19 12.94
N LEU A 1109 49.42 23.49 12.76
CA LEU A 1109 49.20 24.24 11.54
C LEU A 1109 50.39 24.09 10.57
N TYR A 1110 50.07 24.07 9.27
CA TYR A 1110 51.05 24.04 8.20
C TYR A 1110 50.80 25.15 7.17
N GLU A 1111 51.84 25.48 6.41
CA GLU A 1111 51.74 26.38 5.27
C GLU A 1111 50.68 25.87 4.27
N GLY A 1112 49.83 26.78 3.78
CA GLY A 1112 48.73 26.48 2.85
C GLY A 1112 47.37 26.23 3.52
N TYR A 1113 47.29 26.17 4.86
CA TYR A 1113 46.00 26.09 5.56
C TYR A 1113 45.21 27.38 5.36
N THR A 1114 43.89 27.24 5.27
CA THR A 1114 42.97 28.38 5.13
C THR A 1114 42.22 28.62 6.43
N VAL A 1115 42.22 29.85 6.91
CA VAL A 1115 41.59 30.23 8.19
C VAL A 1115 40.47 31.23 7.92
N PHE A 1116 39.29 30.95 8.45
CA PHE A 1116 38.15 31.86 8.41
C PHE A 1116 37.87 32.37 9.81
N VAL A 1117 37.71 33.69 9.98
CA VAL A 1117 37.44 34.31 11.29
C VAL A 1117 36.36 35.36 11.17
N HIS A 1118 35.40 35.30 12.09
CA HIS A 1118 34.39 36.34 12.29
C HIS A 1118 34.28 36.72 13.78
N ALA A 1119 33.86 37.96 14.03
CA ALA A 1119 33.62 38.52 15.35
C ALA A 1119 32.13 38.81 15.53
N HIS A 1120 31.57 38.40 16.67
CA HIS A 1120 30.21 38.71 17.09
C HIS A 1120 30.23 39.61 18.34
N HIS A 1121 29.43 40.69 18.33
CA HIS A 1121 29.27 41.59 19.46
C HIS A 1121 28.04 41.17 20.29
N SER A 1122 28.17 41.20 21.63
CA SER A 1122 27.10 40.79 22.55
C SER A 1122 25.90 41.74 22.59
N SER A 1123 26.07 43.01 22.19
CA SER A 1123 25.04 44.06 22.32
C SER A 1123 24.35 44.46 20.99
N THR A 1124 24.89 44.08 19.83
CA THR A 1124 24.30 44.37 18.51
C THR A 1124 24.65 43.30 17.49
N ASN A 1125 23.69 42.88 16.65
CA ASN A 1125 23.92 41.95 15.51
C ASN A 1125 24.71 42.58 14.33
N GLU A 1126 25.26 43.79 14.49
CA GLU A 1126 26.03 44.48 13.46
C GLU A 1126 27.55 44.35 13.71
N PRO A 1127 28.34 44.04 12.67
CA PRO A 1127 29.79 43.95 12.81
C PRO A 1127 30.43 45.33 12.89
N LYS A 1128 30.93 45.69 14.08
CA LYS A 1128 31.66 46.95 14.33
C LYS A 1128 33.18 46.80 14.26
N SER A 1129 33.68 45.60 13.94
CA SER A 1129 35.10 45.24 14.03
C SER A 1129 35.65 44.63 12.73
N ILE A 1130 36.74 45.18 12.21
CA ILE A 1130 37.52 44.64 11.10
C ILE A 1130 38.65 43.78 11.68
N ILE A 1131 38.72 42.51 11.24
CA ILE A 1131 39.71 41.52 11.70
C ILE A 1131 40.76 41.33 10.60
N LYS A 1132 42.02 41.23 10.99
CA LYS A 1132 43.13 40.92 10.06
C LYS A 1132 44.06 39.88 10.69
N LEU A 1133 44.41 38.84 9.93
CA LEU A 1133 45.45 37.89 10.33
C LEU A 1133 46.83 38.59 10.33
N VAL A 1134 47.57 38.48 11.43
CA VAL A 1134 48.90 39.10 11.57
C VAL A 1134 50.01 38.07 11.40
N LYS A 1135 50.01 37.04 12.24
CA LYS A 1135 51.05 36.01 12.32
C LYS A 1135 50.47 34.66 12.73
N TRP A 1136 51.17 33.57 12.43
CA TRP A 1136 50.84 32.24 12.90
C TRP A 1136 52.09 31.46 13.31
N SER A 1137 51.93 30.48 14.19
CA SER A 1137 52.95 29.50 14.59
C SER A 1137 52.40 28.09 14.50
N HIS A 1138 53.20 27.08 14.84
CA HIS A 1138 52.80 25.68 14.72
C HIS A 1138 51.49 25.35 15.45
N ASN A 1139 51.18 25.99 16.58
CA ASN A 1139 49.97 25.69 17.36
C ASN A 1139 49.14 26.94 17.67
N SER A 1140 49.34 28.04 16.94
CA SER A 1140 48.62 29.27 17.26
C SER A 1140 48.47 30.27 16.12
N ILE A 1141 47.45 31.12 16.23
CA ILE A 1141 47.12 32.15 15.24
C ILE A 1141 46.88 33.49 15.93
N ASN A 1142 47.46 34.57 15.40
CA ASN A 1142 47.35 35.92 15.97
C ASN A 1142 46.58 36.87 15.03
N PHE A 1143 45.59 37.56 15.59
CA PHE A 1143 44.69 38.46 14.86
C PHE A 1143 44.78 39.90 15.40
N GLN A 1144 44.76 40.86 14.48
CA GLN A 1144 44.54 42.26 14.76
C GLN A 1144 43.05 42.57 14.62
N ILE A 1145 42.48 43.27 15.60
CA ILE A 1145 41.07 43.68 15.58
C ILE A 1145 41.05 45.20 15.67
N SER A 1146 40.38 45.85 14.73
CA SER A 1146 40.18 47.30 14.70
C SER A 1146 38.70 47.64 14.76
N GLN A 1147 38.33 48.61 15.60
CA GLN A 1147 36.96 49.15 15.69
C GLN A 1147 36.83 50.36 14.77
N ASP A 1148 35.68 50.52 14.11
CA ASP A 1148 35.37 51.78 13.44
C ASP A 1148 35.15 52.90 14.47
N ASN A 1149 35.79 54.06 14.24
CA ASN A 1149 35.56 55.27 15.03
C ASN A 1149 34.07 55.66 14.98
N LEU A 1150 33.36 55.48 16.09
CA LEU A 1150 32.07 56.14 16.35
C LEU A 1150 32.30 57.64 16.52
N ASN A 1151 32.42 58.37 15.42
CA ASN A 1151 32.09 59.79 15.41
C ASN A 1151 30.59 59.90 15.18
N ASP A 1152 29.78 59.59 16.19
CA ASP A 1152 28.43 60.14 16.26
C ASP A 1152 28.08 60.50 17.70
N THR A 1153 27.52 61.69 17.82
CA THR A 1153 27.39 62.50 19.02
C THR A 1153 26.41 61.91 20.03
N SER A 1154 26.91 61.33 21.11
CA SER A 1154 26.19 61.30 22.38
C SER A 1154 27.17 61.44 23.52
N THR A 1155 27.10 62.58 24.20
CA THR A 1155 27.70 62.80 25.50
C THR A 1155 27.09 61.83 26.50
N ASP A 1156 27.80 60.77 26.85
CA ASP A 1156 27.70 60.20 28.19
C ASP A 1156 28.97 59.41 28.53
N THR A 1157 29.40 59.61 29.76
CA THR A 1157 30.61 59.09 30.36
C THR A 1157 30.40 57.63 30.80
N GLU A 1158 30.80 56.67 29.97
CA GLU A 1158 31.24 55.34 30.40
C GLU A 1158 32.08 54.71 29.27
N LYS A 1159 33.36 54.40 29.53
CA LYS A 1159 34.21 53.66 28.58
C LYS A 1159 33.79 52.20 28.63
N ASP A 1160 32.81 51.83 27.81
CA ASP A 1160 32.30 50.46 27.76
C ASP A 1160 33.38 49.48 27.26
N ILE A 1161 33.69 48.49 28.10
CA ILE A 1161 34.44 47.30 27.69
C ILE A 1161 33.51 46.48 26.80
N ILE A 1162 33.87 46.32 25.51
CA ILE A 1162 33.05 45.58 24.55
C ILE A 1162 33.52 44.13 24.53
N ASP A 1163 32.66 43.20 24.96
CA ASP A 1163 32.88 41.77 24.82
C ASP A 1163 32.62 41.33 23.37
N VAL A 1164 33.60 40.67 22.76
CA VAL A 1164 33.57 40.17 21.38
C VAL A 1164 33.85 38.67 21.36
N ASP A 1165 32.94 37.91 20.77
CA ASP A 1165 33.13 36.48 20.51
C ASP A 1165 33.79 36.30 19.14
N LEU A 1166 35.03 35.82 19.12
CA LEU A 1166 35.69 35.34 17.91
C LEU A 1166 35.29 33.91 17.61
N HIS A 1167 34.93 33.69 16.35
CA HIS A 1167 34.58 32.39 15.79
C HIS A 1167 35.54 32.07 14.65
N VAL A 1168 36.46 31.14 14.92
CA VAL A 1168 37.49 30.70 13.97
C VAL A 1168 37.12 29.34 13.42
N CYS A 1169 37.19 29.20 12.11
CA CYS A 1169 36.99 27.94 11.39
C CYS A 1169 38.25 27.63 10.58
N ILE A 1170 38.78 26.42 10.72
CA ILE A 1170 39.95 25.92 10.00
C ILE A 1170 39.61 24.56 9.39
N PRO A 1171 39.42 24.46 8.06
CA PRO A 1171 39.39 23.17 7.39
C PRO A 1171 40.73 22.45 7.59
N LEU A 1172 40.71 21.21 8.10
CA LEU A 1172 41.90 20.43 8.49
C LEU A 1172 42.66 19.82 7.29
N THR A 1173 42.55 20.44 6.11
CA THR A 1173 43.16 19.95 4.87
C THR A 1173 43.67 21.12 4.04
N SER A 1174 44.78 20.94 3.32
CA SER A 1174 45.36 21.92 2.40
C SER A 1174 44.66 21.98 1.03
N TYR A 1175 43.40 21.54 0.94
CA TYR A 1175 42.62 21.60 -0.29
C TYR A 1175 42.61 23.03 -0.84
N LYS A 1176 42.87 23.17 -2.15
CA LYS A 1176 42.86 24.48 -2.81
C LYS A 1176 41.44 24.92 -3.17
N SER A 1177 40.51 23.98 -3.38
CA SER A 1177 39.15 24.23 -3.83
C SER A 1177 38.09 23.38 -3.13
N LEU A 1178 36.85 23.87 -3.10
CA LEU A 1178 35.63 23.16 -2.68
C LEU A 1178 34.68 23.01 -3.86
N ARG A 1179 33.94 21.89 -3.87
CA ARG A 1179 32.88 21.66 -4.86
C ARG A 1179 31.63 22.43 -4.46
N ILE A 1180 31.03 23.15 -5.40
CA ILE A 1180 29.94 24.09 -5.13
C ILE A 1180 28.57 23.39 -5.27
N ASP A 1181 27.67 23.62 -4.32
CA ASP A 1181 26.36 22.97 -4.30
C ASP A 1181 25.34 23.64 -5.23
N ASN A 1182 25.36 24.96 -5.34
CA ASN A 1182 24.42 25.73 -6.16
C ASN A 1182 24.91 25.98 -7.61
N ASN A 1183 26.04 25.37 -8.02
CA ASN A 1183 26.56 25.46 -9.38
C ASN A 1183 27.41 24.23 -9.76
N LYS A 1184 26.83 23.35 -10.59
CA LYS A 1184 27.31 21.97 -10.85
C LYS A 1184 28.62 21.86 -11.65
N GLU A 1185 29.10 22.94 -12.26
CA GLU A 1185 30.31 22.93 -13.13
C GLU A 1185 31.49 23.75 -12.56
N SER A 1186 31.42 24.17 -11.29
CA SER A 1186 32.42 25.08 -10.71
C SER A 1186 33.05 24.55 -9.42
N GLU A 1187 34.37 24.70 -9.32
CA GLU A 1187 35.12 24.59 -8.07
C GLU A 1187 35.44 25.99 -7.56
N CYS A 1188 35.19 26.28 -6.28
CA CYS A 1188 35.59 27.55 -5.67
C CYS A 1188 36.90 27.38 -4.93
N LEU A 1189 37.85 28.31 -5.11
CA LEU A 1189 39.03 28.36 -4.23
C LEU A 1189 38.59 28.64 -2.78
N LEU A 1190 39.29 28.03 -1.82
CA LEU A 1190 39.13 28.33 -0.38
C LEU A 1190 39.70 29.72 -0.09
N ILE A 1191 38.84 30.74 -0.09
CA ILE A 1191 39.28 32.15 -0.06
C ILE A 1191 39.17 32.73 1.37
N GLY A 1192 39.81 32.06 2.33
CA GLY A 1192 40.01 32.58 3.70
C GLY A 1192 41.33 33.35 3.83
N TYR A 1193 41.92 33.40 5.02
CA TYR A 1193 43.32 33.80 5.21
C TYR A 1193 44.21 32.58 5.01
N ILE A 1194 45.07 32.60 4.00
CA ILE A 1194 46.01 31.51 3.73
C ILE A 1194 47.25 31.70 4.60
N LEU A 1195 47.65 30.65 5.33
CA LEU A 1195 48.88 30.63 6.10
C LEU A 1195 50.08 30.50 5.15
N THR A 1196 50.99 31.46 5.17
CA THR A 1196 52.15 31.54 4.28
C THR A 1196 53.45 31.59 5.09
N ARG A 1197 54.60 31.38 4.44
CA ARG A 1197 55.90 31.62 5.11
C ARG A 1197 56.11 33.07 5.54
N GLU A 1198 55.54 34.03 4.83
CA GLU A 1198 55.75 35.46 5.08
C GLU A 1198 55.15 35.92 6.42
N ASN A 1199 54.07 35.28 6.86
CA ASN A 1199 53.41 35.54 8.14
C ASN A 1199 53.66 34.47 9.21
N PHE A 1200 54.65 33.58 9.00
CA PHE A 1200 55.03 32.56 9.99
C PHE A 1200 56.03 33.11 11.02
N ASP A 1201 55.71 32.97 12.30
CA ASP A 1201 56.57 33.42 13.41
C ASP A 1201 57.18 32.23 14.17
N ARG A 1202 58.50 32.05 14.04
CA ARG A 1202 59.26 31.01 14.75
C ARG A 1202 59.43 31.28 16.25
N SER A 1203 59.08 32.47 16.75
CA SER A 1203 59.26 32.86 18.15
C SER A 1203 58.06 32.58 19.06
N ILE A 1204 56.93 32.14 18.49
CA ILE A 1204 55.65 31.87 19.19
C ILE A 1204 55.42 30.34 19.30
N GLY A 1205 56.48 29.57 19.56
CA GLY A 1205 56.48 28.10 19.65
C GLY A 1205 56.66 27.61 21.06
#